data_AF-A0A922LKD5-F1
#
_entry.id   AF-A0A922LKD5-F1
#
_cell.length_a   1.000
_cell.length_b   1.000
_cell.length_c   1.000
_cell.angle_alpha   90.00
_cell.angle_beta   90.00
_cell.angle_gamma   90.00
#
_symmetry.space_group_name_H-M   'P 1'
#
loop_
_entity.id
_entity.type
_entity.pdbx_description
1 polymer ?
#
loop_
_entity_poly.entity_id
_entity_poly.type
_entity_poly.pdbx_seq_one_letter_code
_entity_poly.pdbx_strand_id
1 'polypeptide(L)'
;MSSDNVVTSVLPDSYSLARRHLQLSRAKLKATSRVSALLAGFAMVAIIELQVAVGESKPPEGLLFAFTILSCLLVVVHIMAVMISTCILPHIDSYMVPQDCYLIEEAPHNRLRTALNLFLVTMSSAFTAKDLNHFDYVIIGGGIAGVVCAETLCELLNPSRFSGALQSSSGHLNYASKRVALISASQTVKTTVNLRRISNMIETFDIEEKSGSSWSETWPDTLTVICDTVIKLDPSSHTVYLQQRGYENPIFYNKLCLTTGGVPRLIDPKHPYVIGLRDTESIKNFQHRLLGTRRMVLVGNGGIATEIAHEVSGCQIIWVIKDNSISTPFLDSVAATFLLEAREISKQNDSVEKKAEVSSRPSGDKISEDTQIRRMRYIVAEERQSEDITKASEDHLMLVPDQQHPYELDIGKSSVAGAAPGPDWAYGRKLHGRLVNTVDGRLLKVVYQTKIKQFLSPEEFHDLNRLETLPFTNKLNDNVLSVNDWPVYVELTNGEIYGCDLVVSAVGVEANLNPLNRSPSNVDNTTHNTGNTYNINNKGTEITESSNLDALFHCASMEHGGGLLVNEQMETNWKDVYAAGDCAYANWTWSPHWFQMKLWSQARQMGFQAAKSMFCHSRGDHNIPLDFSFELFTHVTYFFGFKIVLLGRFNGQGMNLSASDTYLLMRVTRGREFIKCIMQSGRMQGAILIGETDLEETLENLILNQIDLTNLEDRLLDPDIDLSDYFD
;
A
#
# COMPACT_ATOMS: atom_id res chain seq x y z
N MET A 1 1.05 35.38 -77.33
CA MET A 1 2.45 35.82 -77.45
C MET A 1 2.79 36.53 -76.14
N SER A 2 3.21 35.79 -75.12
CA SER A 2 4.56 35.19 -74.94
C SER A 2 5.52 36.23 -74.35
N SER A 3 5.64 36.42 -73.03
CA SER A 3 5.92 35.45 -71.95
C SER A 3 7.34 34.87 -72.02
N ASP A 4 8.21 35.37 -71.15
CA ASP A 4 9.31 34.60 -70.57
C ASP A 4 9.51 35.09 -69.13
N ASN A 5 8.99 34.32 -68.18
CA ASN A 5 9.22 34.56 -66.76
C ASN A 5 10.55 33.89 -66.37
N VAL A 6 11.52 34.67 -65.88
CA VAL A 6 12.70 34.09 -65.21
C VAL A 6 12.26 33.57 -63.84
N VAL A 7 11.69 32.38 -63.82
CA VAL A 7 11.33 31.66 -62.59
C VAL A 7 12.62 31.22 -61.92
N THR A 8 13.03 31.94 -60.88
CA THR A 8 13.98 31.41 -59.90
C THR A 8 13.31 30.24 -59.17
N SER A 9 13.64 29.02 -59.57
CA SER A 9 13.10 27.78 -59.02
C SER A 9 13.60 27.56 -57.59
N VAL A 10 12.83 28.05 -56.62
CA VAL A 10 12.99 27.71 -55.21
C VAL A 10 12.72 26.21 -55.05
N LEU A 11 13.79 25.43 -54.98
CA LEU A 11 13.73 24.02 -54.60
C LEU A 11 13.17 23.93 -53.17
N PRO A 12 12.28 22.96 -52.88
CA PRO A 12 11.60 22.88 -51.59
C PRO A 12 12.59 22.66 -50.44
N ASP A 13 12.27 23.19 -49.26
CA ASP A 13 13.16 23.20 -48.09
C ASP A 13 13.63 21.80 -47.63
N SER A 14 12.86 20.75 -47.93
CA SER A 14 13.29 19.36 -47.73
C SER A 14 14.61 19.04 -48.44
N TYR A 15 14.84 19.56 -49.65
CA TYR A 15 16.07 19.34 -50.41
C TYR A 15 17.26 20.13 -49.85
N SER A 16 17.05 21.36 -49.39
CA SER A 16 18.11 22.18 -48.79
C SER A 16 18.58 21.54 -47.47
N LEU A 17 17.63 21.06 -46.66
CA LEU A 17 17.88 20.41 -45.38
C LEU A 17 18.53 19.02 -45.56
N ALA A 18 18.05 18.20 -46.50
CA ALA A 18 18.68 16.91 -46.83
C ALA A 18 20.13 17.08 -47.32
N ARG A 19 20.40 18.04 -48.22
CA ARG A 19 21.77 18.30 -48.71
C ARG A 19 22.70 18.79 -47.59
N ARG A 20 22.19 19.61 -46.67
CA ARG A 20 22.92 20.05 -45.46
C ARG A 20 23.18 18.88 -44.50
N HIS A 21 22.24 17.96 -44.33
CA HIS A 21 22.42 16.74 -43.52
C HIS A 21 23.48 15.80 -44.12
N LEU A 22 23.51 15.64 -45.45
CA LEU A 22 24.55 14.87 -46.14
C LEU A 22 25.95 15.50 -45.98
N GLN A 23 26.06 16.84 -46.11
CA GLN A 23 27.31 17.56 -45.86
C GLN A 23 27.80 17.42 -44.40
N LEU A 24 26.90 17.53 -43.42
CA LEU A 24 27.22 17.30 -42.00
C LEU A 24 27.69 15.86 -41.74
N SER A 25 27.06 14.88 -42.40
CA SER A 25 27.44 13.46 -42.30
C SER A 25 28.83 13.21 -42.90
N ARG A 26 29.12 13.80 -44.08
CA ARG A 26 30.45 13.78 -44.72
C ARG A 26 31.53 14.41 -43.84
N ALA A 27 31.22 15.54 -43.19
CA ALA A 27 32.15 16.21 -42.27
C ALA A 27 32.42 15.38 -41.02
N LYS A 28 31.39 14.79 -40.40
CA LYS A 28 31.52 13.88 -39.26
C LYS A 28 32.38 12.66 -39.62
N LEU A 29 32.12 11.98 -40.73
CA LEU A 29 32.92 10.83 -41.19
C LEU A 29 34.40 11.18 -41.41
N LYS A 30 34.70 12.31 -42.05
CA LYS A 30 36.08 12.81 -42.23
C LYS A 30 36.76 13.17 -40.90
N ALA A 31 36.02 13.66 -39.91
CA ALA A 31 36.54 13.89 -38.57
C ALA A 31 36.82 12.58 -37.82
N THR A 32 35.87 11.64 -37.76
CA THR A 32 36.03 10.33 -37.11
C THR A 32 37.21 9.55 -37.67
N SER A 33 37.41 9.55 -38.99
CA SER A 33 38.56 8.92 -39.65
C SER A 33 39.90 9.50 -39.15
N ARG A 34 40.01 10.83 -39.03
CA ARG A 34 41.21 11.52 -38.49
C ARG A 34 41.44 11.23 -37.01
N VAL A 35 40.40 11.28 -36.18
CA VAL A 35 40.53 10.97 -34.73
C VAL A 35 40.92 9.51 -34.52
N SER A 36 40.36 8.59 -35.32
CA SER A 36 40.71 7.18 -35.26
C SER A 36 42.18 6.92 -35.62
N ALA A 37 42.71 7.57 -36.67
CA ALA A 37 44.13 7.49 -37.03
C ALA A 37 45.05 8.09 -35.94
N LEU A 38 44.64 9.18 -35.29
CA LEU A 38 45.35 9.79 -34.17
C LEU A 38 45.46 8.82 -32.97
N LEU A 39 44.34 8.19 -32.60
CA LEU A 39 44.29 7.22 -31.49
C LEU A 39 45.11 5.96 -31.78
N ALA A 40 45.07 5.44 -33.02
CA ALA A 40 45.92 4.33 -33.44
C ALA A 40 47.43 4.68 -33.33
N GLY A 41 47.81 5.93 -33.65
CA GLY A 41 49.16 6.44 -33.43
C GLY A 41 49.58 6.42 -31.95
N PHE A 42 48.73 6.93 -31.05
CA PHE A 42 48.99 6.89 -29.60
C PHE A 42 49.10 5.46 -29.06
N ALA A 43 48.28 4.53 -29.55
CA ALA A 43 48.37 3.12 -29.14
C ALA A 43 49.65 2.45 -29.64
N MET A 44 50.12 2.75 -30.86
CA MET A 44 51.42 2.27 -31.35
C MET A 44 52.58 2.78 -30.48
N VAL A 45 52.54 4.05 -30.05
CA VAL A 45 53.52 4.58 -29.07
C VAL A 45 53.41 3.84 -27.73
N ALA A 46 52.21 3.66 -27.19
CA ALA A 46 52.02 2.95 -25.92
C ALA A 46 52.44 1.46 -25.96
N ILE A 47 52.29 0.80 -27.12
CA ILE A 47 52.80 -0.57 -27.34
C ILE A 47 54.33 -0.58 -27.28
N ILE A 48 54.99 0.38 -27.96
CA ILE A 48 56.46 0.49 -27.95
C ILE A 48 56.97 0.79 -26.54
N GLU A 49 56.38 1.76 -25.82
CA GLU A 49 56.73 2.08 -24.43
C GLU A 49 56.56 0.89 -23.50
N LEU A 50 55.44 0.15 -23.59
CA LEU A 50 55.22 -1.04 -22.77
C LEU A 50 56.22 -2.17 -23.11
N GLN A 51 56.56 -2.33 -24.39
CA GLN A 51 57.49 -3.36 -24.87
C GLN A 51 58.96 -3.02 -24.56
N VAL A 52 59.30 -1.73 -24.41
CA VAL A 52 60.55 -1.25 -23.79
C VAL A 52 60.54 -1.52 -22.28
N ALA A 53 59.46 -1.17 -21.58
CA ALA A 53 59.35 -1.36 -20.13
C ALA A 53 59.54 -2.83 -19.70
N VAL A 54 59.00 -3.78 -20.47
CA VAL A 54 59.21 -5.23 -20.27
C VAL A 54 60.68 -5.66 -20.28
N GLY A 55 61.57 -4.88 -20.93
CA GLY A 55 63.02 -5.13 -20.94
C GLY A 55 63.74 -4.73 -19.65
N GLU A 56 63.20 -3.80 -18.86
CA GLU A 56 63.82 -3.28 -17.64
C GLU A 56 63.06 -3.65 -16.35
N SER A 57 61.74 -3.88 -16.43
CA SER A 57 60.93 -4.35 -15.30
C SER A 57 59.70 -5.14 -15.76
N LYS A 58 59.37 -6.26 -15.08
CA LYS A 58 58.20 -7.08 -15.45
C LYS A 58 56.90 -6.35 -15.06
N PRO A 59 56.01 -5.97 -16.01
CA PRO A 59 54.79 -5.23 -15.68
C PRO A 59 53.79 -6.08 -14.87
N PRO A 60 52.88 -5.44 -14.10
CA PRO A 60 51.78 -6.15 -13.43
C PRO A 60 50.90 -6.89 -14.43
N GLU A 61 50.58 -8.16 -14.16
CA GLU A 61 49.89 -9.03 -15.13
C GLU A 61 48.48 -8.53 -15.46
N GLY A 62 47.76 -7.94 -14.48
CA GLY A 62 46.47 -7.27 -14.72
C GLY A 62 46.56 -6.04 -15.64
N LEU A 63 47.69 -5.31 -15.63
CA LEU A 63 47.93 -4.19 -16.54
C LEU A 63 48.15 -4.69 -17.98
N LEU A 64 48.90 -5.79 -18.14
CA LEU A 64 49.10 -6.47 -19.43
C LEU A 64 47.76 -6.98 -20.01
N PHE A 65 46.90 -7.60 -19.20
CA PHE A 65 45.57 -8.05 -19.64
C PHE A 65 44.68 -6.87 -20.06
N ALA A 66 44.56 -5.83 -19.22
CA ALA A 66 43.76 -4.65 -19.54
C ALA A 66 44.27 -3.94 -20.81
N PHE A 67 45.59 -3.79 -20.95
CA PHE A 67 46.22 -3.18 -22.11
C PHE A 67 45.96 -3.99 -23.38
N THR A 68 46.12 -5.32 -23.34
CA THR A 68 45.85 -6.20 -24.49
C THR A 68 44.39 -6.08 -24.95
N ILE A 69 43.43 -6.08 -24.03
CA ILE A 69 42.01 -5.93 -24.34
C ILE A 69 41.73 -4.56 -24.98
N LEU A 70 42.24 -3.48 -24.40
CA LEU A 70 42.09 -2.11 -24.92
C LEU A 70 42.74 -1.96 -26.31
N SER A 71 43.93 -2.52 -26.53
CA SER A 71 44.60 -2.50 -27.83
C SER A 71 43.82 -3.28 -28.90
N CYS A 72 43.31 -4.47 -28.58
CA CYS A 72 42.49 -5.25 -29.51
C CYS A 72 41.19 -4.52 -29.88
N LEU A 73 40.49 -3.95 -28.89
CA LEU A 73 39.28 -3.15 -29.14
C LEU A 73 39.57 -1.93 -30.02
N LEU A 74 40.67 -1.21 -29.76
CA LEU A 74 41.04 -0.04 -30.54
C LEU A 74 41.41 -0.40 -31.98
N VAL A 75 42.11 -1.51 -32.21
CA VAL A 75 42.44 -2.00 -33.56
C VAL A 75 41.17 -2.37 -34.33
N VAL A 76 40.20 -3.03 -33.70
CA VAL A 76 38.89 -3.35 -34.33
C VAL A 76 38.13 -2.06 -34.69
N VAL A 77 38.04 -1.11 -33.76
CA VAL A 77 37.39 0.20 -34.01
C VAL A 77 38.12 0.98 -35.10
N HIS A 78 39.46 0.92 -35.16
CA HIS A 78 40.24 1.60 -36.19
C HIS A 78 40.04 1.00 -37.58
N ILE A 79 40.17 -0.32 -37.73
CA ILE A 79 39.94 -1.01 -39.00
C ILE A 79 38.50 -0.77 -39.48
N MET A 80 37.51 -0.81 -38.58
CA MET A 80 36.12 -0.52 -38.94
C MET A 80 35.93 0.95 -39.36
N ALA A 81 36.52 1.92 -38.66
CA ALA A 81 36.45 3.33 -39.04
C ALA A 81 37.12 3.61 -40.41
N VAL A 82 38.25 2.96 -40.69
CA VAL A 82 38.93 3.02 -42.01
C VAL A 82 38.07 2.37 -43.09
N MET A 83 37.49 1.18 -42.84
CA MET A 83 36.57 0.52 -43.78
C MET A 83 35.35 1.40 -44.10
N ILE A 84 34.69 1.94 -43.08
CA ILE A 84 33.55 2.86 -43.21
C ILE A 84 33.96 4.11 -44.02
N SER A 85 35.12 4.71 -43.71
CA SER A 85 35.64 5.88 -44.42
C SER A 85 36.12 5.56 -45.85
N THR A 86 36.45 4.32 -46.18
CA THR A 86 36.95 3.92 -47.50
C THR A 86 35.81 3.47 -48.42
N CYS A 87 34.81 2.78 -47.88
CA CYS A 87 33.67 2.27 -48.66
C CYS A 87 32.55 3.30 -48.81
N ILE A 88 32.22 4.08 -47.77
CA ILE A 88 31.04 4.97 -47.79
C ILE A 88 31.39 6.37 -48.32
N LEU A 89 32.57 6.88 -48.01
CA LEU A 89 32.94 8.26 -48.35
C LEU A 89 33.00 8.52 -49.87
N PRO A 90 33.55 7.63 -50.73
CA PRO A 90 33.50 7.82 -52.18
C PRO A 90 32.07 7.85 -52.74
N HIS A 91 31.14 7.06 -52.17
CA HIS A 91 29.73 7.09 -52.57
C HIS A 91 29.03 8.38 -52.13
N ILE A 92 29.27 8.85 -50.90
CA ILE A 92 28.78 10.18 -50.47
C ILE A 92 29.32 11.28 -51.39
N ASP A 93 30.60 11.18 -51.79
CA ASP A 93 31.24 12.13 -52.68
C ASP A 93 30.63 12.10 -54.10
N SER A 94 30.25 10.93 -54.64
CA SER A 94 29.57 10.82 -55.94
C SER A 94 28.14 11.38 -55.93
N TYR A 95 27.36 11.15 -54.86
CA TYR A 95 25.99 11.71 -54.74
C TYR A 95 25.95 13.24 -54.51
N MET A 96 27.10 13.92 -54.41
CA MET A 96 27.16 15.39 -54.30
C MET A 96 27.22 16.11 -55.67
N VAL A 97 27.45 15.38 -56.77
CA VAL A 97 27.50 15.92 -58.14
C VAL A 97 26.07 16.18 -58.66
N PRO A 98 25.76 17.36 -59.22
CA PRO A 98 24.40 17.71 -59.63
C PRO A 98 24.08 17.24 -61.06
N GLN A 99 23.47 16.04 -61.20
CA GLN A 99 22.87 15.63 -62.47
C GLN A 99 21.50 14.93 -62.31
N ASP A 100 21.38 13.93 -61.42
CA ASP A 100 20.14 13.14 -61.25
C ASP A 100 19.64 13.10 -59.80
N CYS A 101 18.36 13.46 -59.58
CA CYS A 101 17.80 13.71 -58.25
C CYS A 101 16.84 12.63 -57.70
N TYR A 102 16.73 11.45 -58.33
CA TYR A 102 15.70 10.45 -57.99
C TYR A 102 16.17 9.20 -57.22
N LEU A 103 17.44 9.14 -56.79
CA LEU A 103 18.05 7.94 -56.16
C LEU A 103 18.58 8.15 -54.73
N ILE A 104 18.11 9.19 -54.02
CA ILE A 104 18.62 9.51 -52.67
C ILE A 104 18.14 8.50 -51.60
N GLU A 105 16.94 7.91 -51.77
CA GLU A 105 16.37 6.98 -50.78
C GLU A 105 17.02 5.58 -50.81
N GLU A 106 17.47 5.11 -51.97
CA GLU A 106 18.14 3.80 -52.12
C GLU A 106 19.62 3.79 -51.68
N ALA A 107 20.19 4.95 -51.34
CA ALA A 107 21.63 5.08 -51.09
C ALA A 107 22.09 4.15 -49.94
N PRO A 108 23.16 3.34 -50.13
CA PRO A 108 23.45 2.17 -49.29
C PRO A 108 23.83 2.48 -47.83
N HIS A 109 24.05 3.75 -47.48
CA HIS A 109 24.28 4.20 -46.11
C HIS A 109 23.10 3.87 -45.18
N ASN A 110 21.85 3.88 -45.67
CA ASN A 110 20.68 3.49 -44.89
C ASN A 110 20.65 1.98 -44.59
N ARG A 111 21.10 1.12 -45.53
CA ARG A 111 21.24 -0.33 -45.29
C ARG A 111 22.38 -0.63 -44.32
N LEU A 112 23.51 0.07 -44.43
CA LEU A 112 24.64 -0.15 -43.52
C LEU A 112 24.39 0.39 -42.11
N ARG A 113 23.51 1.39 -41.94
CA ARG A 113 23.09 1.91 -40.62
C ARG A 113 22.53 0.81 -39.72
N THR A 114 21.76 -0.13 -40.25
CA THR A 114 21.22 -1.26 -39.48
C THR A 114 22.33 -2.18 -38.97
N ALA A 115 23.33 -2.50 -39.81
CA ALA A 115 24.48 -3.31 -39.41
C ALA A 115 25.38 -2.59 -38.39
N LEU A 116 25.61 -1.28 -38.57
CA LEU A 116 26.35 -0.43 -37.63
C LEU A 116 25.66 -0.33 -36.26
N ASN A 117 24.34 -0.14 -36.25
CA ASN A 117 23.56 -0.14 -35.02
C ASN A 117 23.59 -1.52 -34.34
N LEU A 118 23.42 -2.62 -35.10
CA LEU A 118 23.46 -3.98 -34.56
C LEU A 118 24.84 -4.33 -33.96
N PHE A 119 25.93 -3.87 -34.59
CA PHE A 119 27.29 -4.05 -34.08
C PHE A 119 27.59 -3.17 -32.85
N LEU A 120 27.10 -1.92 -32.83
CA LEU A 120 27.17 -1.08 -31.63
C LEU A 120 26.37 -1.68 -30.47
N VAL A 121 25.20 -2.27 -30.75
CA VAL A 121 24.40 -3.00 -29.76
C VAL A 121 25.14 -4.22 -29.23
N THR A 122 25.75 -5.07 -30.08
CA THR A 122 26.47 -6.27 -29.60
C THR A 122 27.81 -5.97 -28.91
N MET A 123 28.51 -4.90 -29.28
CA MET A 123 29.69 -4.43 -28.55
C MET A 123 29.31 -3.76 -27.22
N SER A 124 28.17 -3.06 -27.16
CA SER A 124 27.66 -2.46 -25.93
C SER A 124 27.10 -3.52 -24.96
N SER A 125 26.36 -4.51 -25.44
CA SER A 125 25.69 -5.53 -24.61
C SER A 125 26.66 -6.41 -23.83
N ALA A 126 27.92 -6.54 -24.29
CA ALA A 126 28.98 -7.25 -23.58
C ALA A 126 29.47 -6.52 -22.30
N PHE A 127 29.17 -5.21 -22.15
CA PHE A 127 29.51 -4.41 -20.97
C PHE A 127 28.27 -3.94 -20.19
N THR A 128 27.17 -3.59 -20.87
CA THR A 128 25.99 -2.91 -20.29
C THR A 128 24.95 -3.82 -19.63
N ALA A 129 25.14 -5.15 -19.65
CA ALA A 129 24.20 -6.09 -19.03
C ALA A 129 24.07 -5.91 -17.49
N LYS A 130 25.11 -5.36 -16.83
CA LYS A 130 25.02 -4.91 -15.44
C LYS A 130 24.25 -3.60 -15.30
N ASP A 131 24.60 -2.59 -16.09
CA ASP A 131 24.05 -1.24 -15.98
C ASP A 131 22.52 -1.19 -16.19
N LEU A 132 21.99 -1.96 -17.15
CA LEU A 132 20.55 -1.99 -17.44
C LEU A 132 19.71 -2.56 -16.30
N ASN A 133 20.26 -3.51 -15.53
CA ASN A 133 19.60 -4.16 -14.39
C ASN A 133 19.93 -3.53 -13.03
N HIS A 134 20.82 -2.52 -12.99
CA HIS A 134 21.17 -1.79 -11.78
C HIS A 134 20.27 -0.56 -11.56
N PHE A 135 19.77 -0.40 -10.35
CA PHE A 135 18.96 0.74 -9.91
C PHE A 135 19.54 1.38 -8.65
N ASP A 136 19.37 2.69 -8.48
CA ASP A 136 19.74 3.35 -7.24
C ASP A 136 18.79 2.99 -6.10
N TYR A 137 17.50 2.88 -6.42
CA TYR A 137 16.47 2.54 -5.45
C TYR A 137 15.55 1.47 -6.03
N VAL A 138 15.30 0.43 -5.24
CA VAL A 138 14.30 -0.60 -5.54
C VAL A 138 13.25 -0.60 -4.44
N ILE A 139 11.98 -0.70 -4.82
CA ILE A 139 10.84 -0.78 -3.90
C ILE A 139 10.06 -2.05 -4.24
N ILE A 140 9.76 -2.89 -3.25
CA ILE A 140 9.04 -4.16 -3.43
C ILE A 140 7.63 -4.05 -2.83
N GLY A 141 6.63 -3.85 -3.71
CA GLY A 141 5.20 -3.89 -3.40
C GLY A 141 4.45 -2.62 -3.79
N GLY A 142 3.62 -2.69 -4.85
CA GLY A 142 2.81 -1.59 -5.39
C GLY A 142 1.61 -1.12 -4.54
N GLY A 143 1.66 -1.31 -3.22
CA GLY A 143 0.71 -0.73 -2.26
C GLY A 143 1.08 0.70 -1.88
N ILE A 144 0.22 1.39 -1.12
CA ILE A 144 0.35 2.82 -0.80
C ILE A 144 1.73 3.17 -0.23
N ALA A 145 2.28 2.38 0.71
CA ALA A 145 3.63 2.62 1.25
C ALA A 145 4.72 2.61 0.17
N GLY A 146 4.66 1.67 -0.79
CA GLY A 146 5.64 1.55 -1.86
C GLY A 146 5.48 2.60 -2.96
N VAL A 147 4.23 2.94 -3.29
CA VAL A 147 3.91 3.99 -4.27
C VAL A 147 4.34 5.35 -3.73
N VAL A 148 3.95 5.71 -2.49
CA VAL A 148 4.38 6.96 -1.83
C VAL A 148 5.90 7.00 -1.68
N CYS A 149 6.54 5.87 -1.36
CA CYS A 149 8.00 5.79 -1.27
C CYS A 149 8.68 6.07 -2.63
N ALA A 150 8.20 5.47 -3.72
CA ALA A 150 8.77 5.68 -5.05
C ALA A 150 8.44 7.08 -5.61
N GLU A 151 7.26 7.61 -5.35
CA GLU A 151 6.83 8.98 -5.68
C GLU A 151 7.72 10.03 -4.99
N THR A 152 7.90 9.90 -3.68
CA THR A 152 8.74 10.79 -2.87
C THR A 152 10.20 10.73 -3.33
N LEU A 153 10.72 9.54 -3.67
CA LEU A 153 12.05 9.41 -4.27
C LEU A 153 12.15 10.13 -5.62
N CYS A 154 11.16 9.97 -6.51
CA CYS A 154 11.19 10.61 -7.83
C CYS A 154 11.16 12.14 -7.74
N GLU A 155 10.33 12.72 -6.87
CA GLU A 155 10.31 14.17 -6.61
C GLU A 155 11.58 14.69 -5.94
N LEU A 156 12.19 13.94 -5.00
CA LEU A 156 13.47 14.33 -4.39
C LEU A 156 14.65 14.27 -5.37
N LEU A 157 14.59 13.39 -6.37
CA LEU A 157 15.61 13.25 -7.41
C LEU A 157 15.45 14.26 -8.55
N ASN A 158 14.23 14.41 -9.06
CA ASN A 158 13.86 15.25 -10.20
C ASN A 158 12.57 16.03 -9.87
N PRO A 159 12.64 17.14 -9.12
CA PRO A 159 11.47 17.90 -8.67
C PRO A 159 10.59 18.34 -9.85
N SER A 160 9.32 17.96 -9.84
CA SER A 160 8.41 18.29 -10.94
C SER A 160 8.01 19.77 -10.88
N ARG A 161 7.73 20.35 -12.06
CA ARG A 161 7.30 21.76 -12.17
C ARG A 161 5.95 22.05 -11.51
N PHE A 162 5.22 21.02 -11.07
CA PHE A 162 3.93 21.15 -10.39
C PHE A 162 4.05 21.22 -8.87
N SER A 163 5.19 20.83 -8.29
CA SER A 163 5.38 20.66 -6.83
C SER A 163 5.51 21.97 -6.03
N GLY A 164 5.32 23.14 -6.67
CA GLY A 164 5.27 24.47 -6.02
C GLY A 164 6.57 24.99 -5.39
N ALA A 165 7.57 24.15 -5.18
CA ALA A 165 8.85 24.50 -4.57
C ALA A 165 9.56 25.63 -5.35
N LEU A 166 9.94 26.68 -4.63
CA LEU A 166 10.73 27.79 -5.16
C LEU A 166 12.01 27.27 -5.81
N GLN A 167 12.28 27.70 -7.04
CA GLN A 167 13.55 27.43 -7.73
C GLN A 167 14.70 28.18 -7.05
N SER A 168 15.27 27.59 -6.00
CA SER A 168 16.56 28.01 -5.48
C SER A 168 17.60 27.84 -6.59
N SER A 169 18.20 28.95 -7.04
CA SER A 169 19.07 29.02 -8.21
C SER A 169 20.49 28.48 -7.97
N SER A 170 20.61 27.33 -7.32
CA SER A 170 21.81 26.49 -7.33
C SER A 170 21.94 25.80 -8.70
N GLY A 171 23.04 26.05 -9.40
CA GLY A 171 23.19 25.71 -10.82
C GLY A 171 23.16 24.21 -11.15
N HIS A 172 23.02 23.90 -12.45
CA HIS A 172 22.99 22.55 -12.99
C HIS A 172 24.27 21.75 -12.64
N LEU A 173 24.22 20.97 -11.56
CA LEU A 173 25.12 19.84 -11.36
C LEU A 173 24.64 18.68 -12.24
N ASN A 174 25.58 18.05 -12.95
CA ASN A 174 25.34 16.83 -13.71
C ASN A 174 25.13 15.65 -12.74
N TYR A 175 23.93 15.52 -12.18
CA TYR A 175 23.48 14.21 -11.69
C TYR A 175 23.32 13.31 -12.92
N ALA A 176 24.03 12.18 -12.94
CA ALA A 176 23.61 11.06 -13.77
C ALA A 176 22.22 10.64 -13.29
N SER A 177 21.29 10.39 -14.22
CA SER A 177 19.89 10.09 -13.91
C SER A 177 19.78 8.86 -13.00
N LYS A 178 19.58 9.08 -11.70
CA LYS A 178 19.39 8.00 -10.73
C LYS A 178 18.11 7.24 -11.04
N ARG A 179 18.16 5.92 -10.97
CA ARG A 179 17.06 5.04 -11.40
C ARG A 179 16.29 4.46 -10.22
N VAL A 180 14.96 4.52 -10.29
CA VAL A 180 14.00 3.99 -9.31
C VAL A 180 13.22 2.85 -9.94
N ALA A 181 13.20 1.67 -9.31
CA ALA A 181 12.32 0.56 -9.70
C ALA A 181 11.22 0.33 -8.64
N LEU A 182 9.96 0.29 -9.08
CA LEU A 182 8.86 -0.24 -8.26
C LEU A 182 8.47 -1.63 -8.78
N ILE A 183 8.78 -2.68 -8.02
CA ILE A 183 8.42 -4.05 -8.33
C ILE A 183 7.04 -4.33 -7.71
N SER A 184 6.10 -4.79 -8.53
CA SER A 184 4.72 -5.08 -8.12
C SER A 184 4.26 -6.42 -8.69
N ALA A 185 3.63 -7.25 -7.86
CA ALA A 185 2.96 -8.47 -8.32
C ALA A 185 1.60 -8.20 -9.01
N SER A 186 1.17 -6.93 -9.09
CA SER A 186 -0.02 -6.48 -9.83
C SER A 186 0.37 -5.50 -10.94
N GLN A 187 -0.38 -5.55 -12.05
CA GLN A 187 -0.31 -4.56 -13.13
C GLN A 187 -0.82 -3.17 -12.70
N THR A 188 -1.63 -3.11 -11.64
CA THR A 188 -2.08 -1.87 -11.00
C THR A 188 -1.23 -1.52 -9.77
N VAL A 189 -1.05 -0.23 -9.55
CA VAL A 189 -0.44 0.36 -8.36
C VAL A 189 -1.46 1.22 -7.63
N LYS A 190 -1.44 1.22 -6.29
CA LYS A 190 -2.39 1.99 -5.46
C LYS A 190 -1.81 3.35 -5.10
N THR A 191 -2.45 4.43 -5.54
CA THR A 191 -2.05 5.82 -5.26
C THR A 191 -3.12 6.55 -4.43
N THR A 192 -2.71 7.56 -3.66
CA THR A 192 -3.61 8.46 -2.95
C THR A 192 -4.03 9.61 -3.86
N VAL A 193 -5.33 9.88 -3.98
CA VAL A 193 -5.85 11.06 -4.69
C VAL A 193 -6.77 11.88 -3.79
N ASN A 194 -7.11 13.09 -4.23
CA ASN A 194 -7.96 14.02 -3.48
C ASN A 194 -7.49 14.24 -2.03
N LEU A 195 -6.17 14.33 -1.81
CA LEU A 195 -5.58 14.58 -0.49
C LEU A 195 -6.09 15.91 0.07
N ARG A 196 -6.88 15.84 1.15
CA ARG A 196 -7.37 16.99 1.91
C ARG A 196 -6.68 17.00 3.27
N ARG A 197 -6.02 18.10 3.57
CA ARG A 197 -5.45 18.36 4.89
C ARG A 197 -6.54 19.04 5.74
N ILE A 198 -6.91 18.43 6.86
CA ILE A 198 -7.92 18.97 7.80
C ILE A 198 -7.24 19.86 8.85
N SER A 199 -6.03 19.50 9.26
CA SER A 199 -5.22 20.15 10.29
C SER A 199 -3.73 19.93 10.01
N ASN A 200 -2.83 20.21 10.95
CA ASN A 200 -1.42 19.90 10.75
C ASN A 200 -1.13 18.39 10.68
N MET A 201 -1.85 17.55 11.42
CA MET A 201 -1.61 16.09 11.49
C MET A 201 -2.74 15.22 10.90
N ILE A 202 -3.92 15.76 10.60
CA ILE A 202 -5.06 15.01 10.02
C ILE A 202 -5.11 15.22 8.51
N GLU A 203 -5.03 14.11 7.77
CA GLU A 203 -5.25 14.03 6.33
C GLU A 203 -6.37 13.05 5.99
N THR A 204 -7.17 13.36 4.97
CA THR A 204 -8.05 12.40 4.27
C THR A 204 -7.65 12.30 2.81
N PHE A 205 -7.84 11.12 2.21
CA PHE A 205 -7.53 10.85 0.81
C PHE A 205 -8.33 9.67 0.29
N ASP A 206 -8.62 9.67 -1.00
CA ASP A 206 -9.21 8.54 -1.72
C ASP A 206 -8.10 7.60 -2.23
N ILE A 207 -8.40 6.33 -2.45
CA ILE A 207 -7.47 5.35 -3.03
C ILE A 207 -7.87 5.04 -4.47
N GLU A 208 -6.99 5.33 -5.42
CA GLU A 208 -7.17 5.01 -6.84
C GLU A 208 -6.17 3.92 -7.29
N GLU A 209 -6.60 3.02 -8.19
CA GLU A 209 -5.72 2.06 -8.87
C GLU A 209 -5.35 2.57 -10.26
N LYS A 210 -4.05 2.80 -10.51
CA LYS A 210 -3.51 3.22 -11.82
C LYS A 210 -2.66 2.11 -12.43
N SER A 211 -2.55 2.08 -13.76
CA SER A 211 -1.68 1.14 -14.45
C SER A 211 -0.20 1.53 -14.28
N GLY A 212 0.67 0.54 -14.10
CA GLY A 212 2.11 0.77 -13.92
C GLY A 212 2.78 1.50 -15.10
N SER A 213 2.24 1.37 -16.32
CA SER A 213 2.72 2.10 -17.50
C SER A 213 2.43 3.60 -17.41
N SER A 214 1.18 3.98 -17.19
CA SER A 214 0.75 5.39 -17.06
C SER A 214 1.42 6.07 -15.87
N TRP A 215 1.71 5.31 -14.80
CA TRP A 215 2.48 5.85 -13.67
C TRP A 215 3.96 6.07 -14.01
N SER A 216 4.59 5.16 -14.76
CA SER A 216 5.97 5.33 -15.26
C SER A 216 6.12 6.53 -16.21
N GLU A 217 5.09 6.85 -16.99
CA GLU A 217 5.04 8.03 -17.89
C GLU A 217 5.14 9.38 -17.15
N THR A 218 4.92 9.41 -15.82
CA THR A 218 4.98 10.64 -15.01
C THR A 218 6.42 11.09 -14.72
N TRP A 219 7.35 10.13 -14.53
CA TRP A 219 8.78 10.41 -14.33
C TRP A 219 9.64 9.62 -15.32
N PRO A 220 9.62 9.99 -16.63
CA PRO A 220 10.37 9.32 -17.68
C PRO A 220 11.88 9.29 -17.35
N ASP A 221 12.55 8.23 -17.82
CA ASP A 221 13.96 7.90 -17.57
C ASP A 221 14.39 7.77 -16.09
N THR A 222 13.50 8.06 -15.13
CA THR A 222 13.74 7.99 -13.68
C THR A 222 13.07 6.77 -13.07
N LEU A 223 11.77 6.59 -13.31
CA LEU A 223 10.95 5.53 -12.74
C LEU A 223 10.76 4.36 -13.71
N THR A 224 10.80 3.13 -13.18
CA THR A 224 10.46 1.90 -13.92
C THR A 224 9.56 1.03 -13.06
N VAL A 225 8.27 0.90 -13.42
CA VAL A 225 7.39 -0.09 -12.79
C VAL A 225 7.61 -1.47 -13.42
N ILE A 226 7.85 -2.48 -12.60
CA ILE A 226 8.12 -3.86 -13.01
C ILE A 226 7.01 -4.76 -12.48
N CYS A 227 6.17 -5.29 -13.38
CA CYS A 227 5.08 -6.20 -13.03
C CYS A 227 5.59 -7.65 -12.95
N ASP A 228 6.18 -8.04 -11.82
CA ASP A 228 6.74 -9.37 -11.56
C ASP A 228 6.72 -9.70 -10.05
N THR A 229 6.79 -10.99 -9.72
CA THR A 229 6.84 -11.49 -8.34
C THR A 229 8.30 -11.69 -7.92
N VAL A 230 8.68 -11.25 -6.72
CA VAL A 230 10.01 -11.54 -6.17
C VAL A 230 10.05 -12.98 -5.65
N ILE A 231 11.09 -13.73 -6.01
CA ILE A 231 11.27 -15.15 -5.59
C ILE A 231 12.45 -15.36 -4.63
N LYS A 232 13.43 -14.46 -4.64
CA LYS A 232 14.54 -14.45 -3.67
C LYS A 232 15.06 -13.02 -3.50
N LEU A 233 15.44 -12.69 -2.27
CA LEU A 233 16.21 -11.51 -1.92
C LEU A 233 17.56 -11.95 -1.35
N ASP A 234 18.64 -11.29 -1.77
CA ASP A 234 19.96 -11.39 -1.15
C ASP A 234 20.42 -9.99 -0.71
N PRO A 235 20.35 -9.68 0.60
CA PRO A 235 20.85 -8.41 1.13
C PRO A 235 22.37 -8.28 1.06
N SER A 236 23.12 -9.39 1.18
CA SER A 236 24.59 -9.35 1.21
C SER A 236 25.21 -9.03 -0.15
N SER A 237 24.57 -9.46 -1.25
CA SER A 237 24.99 -9.12 -2.61
C SER A 237 24.16 -7.99 -3.25
N HIS A 238 23.31 -7.30 -2.48
CA HIS A 238 22.42 -6.23 -2.96
C HIS A 238 21.61 -6.63 -4.22
N THR A 239 21.04 -7.85 -4.20
CA THR A 239 20.45 -8.49 -5.38
C THR A 239 19.02 -8.99 -5.14
N VAL A 240 18.13 -8.79 -6.11
CA VAL A 240 16.72 -9.23 -6.12
C VAL A 240 16.46 -10.14 -7.32
N TYR A 241 15.85 -11.30 -7.08
CA TYR A 241 15.49 -12.28 -8.12
C TYR A 241 13.98 -12.30 -8.34
N LEU A 242 13.56 -12.33 -9.61
CA LEU A 242 12.14 -12.23 -10.00
C LEU A 242 11.66 -13.49 -10.74
N GLN A 243 10.35 -13.76 -10.68
CA GLN A 243 9.73 -14.99 -11.17
C GLN A 243 9.79 -15.11 -12.70
N GLN A 244 9.45 -14.05 -13.44
CA GLN A 244 9.47 -14.09 -14.91
C GLN A 244 10.88 -13.91 -15.49
N ARG A 245 11.79 -13.24 -14.76
CA ARG A 245 13.21 -13.09 -15.16
C ARG A 245 14.09 -14.30 -14.83
N GLY A 246 13.70 -15.11 -13.84
CA GLY A 246 14.49 -16.24 -13.35
C GLY A 246 15.77 -15.82 -12.62
N TYR A 247 16.58 -16.83 -12.27
CA TYR A 247 17.82 -16.62 -11.52
C TYR A 247 19.00 -16.06 -12.34
N GLU A 248 18.91 -16.10 -13.66
CA GLU A 248 19.99 -15.68 -14.58
C GLU A 248 20.03 -14.16 -14.83
N ASN A 249 18.92 -13.45 -14.61
CA ASN A 249 18.77 -12.03 -14.92
C ASN A 249 18.20 -11.23 -13.72
N PRO A 250 18.92 -11.17 -12.58
CA PRO A 250 18.47 -10.47 -11.38
C PRO A 250 18.56 -8.94 -11.52
N ILE A 251 17.97 -8.24 -10.55
CA ILE A 251 18.05 -6.79 -10.36
C ILE A 251 19.07 -6.49 -9.26
N PHE A 252 19.93 -5.49 -9.48
CA PHE A 252 20.89 -4.98 -8.51
C PHE A 252 20.43 -3.62 -7.96
N TYR A 253 20.71 -3.33 -6.68
CA TYR A 253 20.28 -2.09 -6.04
C TYR A 253 21.38 -1.38 -5.24
N ASN A 254 21.38 -0.04 -5.22
CA ASN A 254 22.13 0.70 -4.19
C ASN A 254 21.36 0.69 -2.85
N LYS A 255 20.04 0.92 -2.86
CA LYS A 255 19.14 0.82 -1.69
C LYS A 255 17.82 0.11 -2.02
N LEU A 256 17.23 -0.56 -1.03
CA LEU A 256 16.00 -1.35 -1.18
C LEU A 256 14.96 -1.00 -0.11
N CYS A 257 13.69 -0.84 -0.47
CA CYS A 257 12.58 -0.71 0.46
C CYS A 257 11.56 -1.86 0.31
N LEU A 258 11.23 -2.51 1.42
CA LEU A 258 10.23 -3.59 1.50
C LEU A 258 8.88 -3.03 1.92
N THR A 259 7.91 -3.05 1.01
CA THR A 259 6.54 -2.52 1.19
C THR A 259 5.50 -3.57 0.82
N THR A 260 5.75 -4.81 1.24
CA THR A 260 5.00 -6.03 0.88
C THR A 260 3.60 -6.08 1.51
N GLY A 261 3.31 -5.23 2.49
CA GLY A 261 1.99 -5.09 3.12
C GLY A 261 1.66 -6.19 4.13
N GLY A 262 0.39 -6.59 4.19
CA GLY A 262 -0.14 -7.43 5.27
C GLY A 262 -1.37 -8.26 4.89
N VAL A 263 -1.76 -9.17 5.78
CA VAL A 263 -2.58 -10.34 5.47
C VAL A 263 -3.50 -10.78 6.65
N PRO A 264 -4.80 -10.47 6.64
CA PRO A 264 -5.87 -10.94 7.54
C PRO A 264 -5.98 -12.39 7.89
N ARG A 265 -5.71 -12.63 9.16
CA ARG A 265 -6.17 -13.74 9.96
C ARG A 265 -7.46 -14.35 9.39
N LEU A 266 -7.31 -15.45 8.65
CA LEU A 266 -8.40 -16.31 8.21
C LEU A 266 -8.74 -17.26 9.36
N ILE A 267 -10.00 -17.67 9.48
CA ILE A 267 -10.41 -18.61 10.53
C ILE A 267 -10.12 -20.06 10.11
N ASP A 268 -10.32 -20.35 8.82
CA ASP A 268 -9.73 -21.50 8.14
C ASP A 268 -9.33 -21.05 6.73
N PRO A 269 -8.04 -21.09 6.35
CA PRO A 269 -7.57 -20.68 5.03
C PRO A 269 -7.79 -21.73 3.93
N LYS A 270 -8.24 -22.94 4.26
CA LYS A 270 -8.53 -24.05 3.32
C LYS A 270 -10.02 -24.25 3.09
N HIS A 271 -10.88 -23.80 3.99
CA HIS A 271 -12.31 -24.04 3.91
C HIS A 271 -12.96 -23.23 2.76
N PRO A 272 -13.59 -23.88 1.75
CA PRO A 272 -14.00 -23.22 0.51
C PRO A 272 -15.07 -22.13 0.72
N TYR A 273 -15.86 -22.23 1.80
CA TYR A 273 -16.88 -21.22 2.09
C TYR A 273 -16.36 -19.98 2.84
N VAL A 274 -15.12 -19.99 3.36
CA VAL A 274 -14.49 -18.84 4.04
C VAL A 274 -13.79 -17.92 3.03
N ILE A 275 -13.85 -16.61 3.24
CA ILE A 275 -13.04 -15.61 2.52
C ILE A 275 -12.46 -14.54 3.48
N GLY A 276 -11.37 -13.90 3.07
CA GLY A 276 -10.92 -12.58 3.53
C GLY A 276 -10.88 -11.59 2.35
N LEU A 277 -10.64 -10.29 2.59
CA LEU A 277 -10.72 -9.22 1.59
C LEU A 277 -9.49 -8.28 1.65
N ARG A 278 -8.56 -8.19 0.67
CA ARG A 278 -7.56 -7.08 0.57
C ARG A 278 -7.90 -6.04 -0.46
N ASP A 279 -8.39 -6.54 -1.57
CA ASP A 279 -7.97 -6.02 -2.84
C ASP A 279 -9.11 -6.14 -3.82
N THR A 280 -8.91 -5.46 -4.95
CA THR A 280 -9.89 -5.38 -6.01
C THR A 280 -10.19 -6.76 -6.62
N GLU A 281 -9.38 -7.80 -6.32
CA GLU A 281 -9.67 -9.20 -6.66
C GLU A 281 -10.58 -9.88 -5.61
N SER A 282 -10.21 -9.90 -4.35
CA SER A 282 -11.00 -10.50 -3.26
C SER A 282 -12.33 -9.76 -3.00
N ILE A 283 -12.40 -8.45 -3.24
CA ILE A 283 -13.66 -7.69 -3.27
C ILE A 283 -14.53 -8.14 -4.45
N LYS A 284 -13.98 -8.36 -5.65
CA LYS A 284 -14.74 -8.89 -6.80
C LYS A 284 -15.24 -10.32 -6.53
N ASN A 285 -14.41 -11.16 -5.92
CA ASN A 285 -14.78 -12.52 -5.49
C ASN A 285 -15.95 -12.48 -4.47
N PHE A 286 -15.84 -11.62 -3.45
CA PHE A 286 -16.92 -11.37 -2.50
C PHE A 286 -18.21 -10.89 -3.18
N GLN A 287 -18.14 -9.89 -4.06
CA GLN A 287 -19.29 -9.40 -4.82
C GLN A 287 -19.95 -10.51 -5.65
N HIS A 288 -19.15 -11.34 -6.33
CA HIS A 288 -19.66 -12.47 -7.12
C HIS A 288 -20.33 -13.54 -6.24
N ARG A 289 -19.73 -13.91 -5.11
CA ARG A 289 -20.30 -14.87 -4.15
C ARG A 289 -21.54 -14.34 -3.42
N LEU A 290 -21.57 -13.03 -3.14
CA LEU A 290 -22.68 -12.38 -2.44
C LEU A 290 -23.99 -12.50 -3.22
N LEU A 291 -23.98 -12.37 -4.55
CA LEU A 291 -25.17 -12.49 -5.41
C LEU A 291 -25.99 -13.78 -5.19
N GLY A 292 -25.34 -14.90 -4.85
CA GLY A 292 -25.99 -16.18 -4.56
C GLY A 292 -26.39 -16.37 -3.08
N THR A 293 -25.88 -15.52 -2.19
CA THR A 293 -25.93 -15.69 -0.73
C THR A 293 -27.30 -15.32 -0.15
N ARG A 294 -27.93 -16.27 0.55
CA ARG A 294 -29.14 -16.08 1.38
C ARG A 294 -28.77 -15.62 2.78
N ARG A 295 -27.77 -16.27 3.40
CA ARG A 295 -27.20 -15.92 4.71
C ARG A 295 -25.67 -16.00 4.68
N MET A 296 -25.01 -15.01 5.28
CA MET A 296 -23.58 -15.06 5.59
C MET A 296 -23.30 -14.94 7.09
N VAL A 297 -22.21 -15.58 7.53
CA VAL A 297 -21.61 -15.38 8.84
C VAL A 297 -20.41 -14.45 8.68
N LEU A 298 -20.46 -13.27 9.28
CA LEU A 298 -19.38 -12.30 9.33
C LEU A 298 -18.67 -12.43 10.67
N VAL A 299 -17.35 -12.55 10.69
CA VAL A 299 -16.59 -12.77 11.93
C VAL A 299 -15.49 -11.72 12.10
N GLY A 300 -15.41 -11.13 13.29
CA GLY A 300 -14.42 -10.10 13.63
C GLY A 300 -15.01 -8.69 13.72
N ASN A 301 -14.27 -7.77 14.33
CA ASN A 301 -14.82 -6.53 14.89
C ASN A 301 -14.05 -5.26 14.47
N GLY A 302 -13.22 -5.34 13.43
CA GLY A 302 -12.53 -4.19 12.84
C GLY A 302 -13.35 -3.51 11.73
N GLY A 303 -12.89 -2.36 11.23
CA GLY A 303 -13.63 -1.51 10.30
C GLY A 303 -14.20 -2.23 9.07
N ILE A 304 -13.48 -3.22 8.52
CA ILE A 304 -13.96 -4.08 7.43
C ILE A 304 -15.28 -4.76 7.78
N ALA A 305 -15.38 -5.32 8.99
CA ALA A 305 -16.59 -5.97 9.46
C ALA A 305 -17.69 -4.94 9.73
N THR A 306 -17.35 -3.78 10.29
CA THR A 306 -18.29 -2.67 10.50
C THR A 306 -18.88 -2.16 9.18
N GLU A 307 -18.07 -2.01 8.14
CA GLU A 307 -18.51 -1.64 6.78
C GLU A 307 -19.35 -2.75 6.12
N ILE A 308 -19.00 -4.05 6.27
CA ILE A 308 -19.84 -5.16 5.76
C ILE A 308 -21.20 -5.18 6.47
N ALA A 309 -21.20 -5.11 7.80
CA ALA A 309 -22.41 -5.14 8.64
C ALA A 309 -23.26 -3.89 8.46
N HIS A 310 -22.66 -2.76 8.08
CA HIS A 310 -23.39 -1.59 7.65
C HIS A 310 -23.95 -1.76 6.24
N GLU A 311 -23.12 -1.94 5.21
CA GLU A 311 -23.51 -1.73 3.80
C GLU A 311 -24.24 -2.89 3.14
N VAL A 312 -23.91 -4.14 3.50
CA VAL A 312 -24.47 -5.29 2.79
C VAL A 312 -25.99 -5.38 2.97
N SER A 313 -26.67 -5.65 1.86
CA SER A 313 -28.12 -5.77 1.75
C SER A 313 -28.51 -7.05 1.03
N GLY A 314 -29.80 -7.43 1.04
CA GLY A 314 -30.28 -8.61 0.30
C GLY A 314 -29.78 -9.97 0.83
N CYS A 315 -29.22 -10.04 2.03
CA CYS A 315 -28.96 -11.32 2.71
C CYS A 315 -29.13 -11.17 4.23
N GLN A 316 -29.25 -12.30 4.91
CA GLN A 316 -29.15 -12.38 6.37
C GLN A 316 -27.68 -12.32 6.80
N ILE A 317 -27.35 -11.47 7.77
CA ILE A 317 -26.00 -11.27 8.29
C ILE A 317 -25.96 -11.70 9.77
N ILE A 318 -25.12 -12.67 10.08
CA ILE A 318 -24.81 -13.07 11.46
C ILE A 318 -23.42 -12.54 11.80
N TRP A 319 -23.34 -11.44 12.54
CA TRP A 319 -22.08 -10.79 12.90
C TRP A 319 -21.58 -11.31 14.24
N VAL A 320 -20.57 -12.18 14.17
CA VAL A 320 -19.97 -12.92 15.29
C VAL A 320 -18.74 -12.16 15.79
N ILE A 321 -18.78 -11.67 17.03
CA ILE A 321 -17.67 -10.92 17.64
C ILE A 321 -17.30 -11.46 19.02
N LYS A 322 -16.00 -11.38 19.34
CA LYS A 322 -15.44 -11.83 20.62
C LYS A 322 -15.73 -10.88 21.79
N ASP A 323 -16.14 -9.66 21.46
CA ASP A 323 -16.25 -8.52 22.38
C ASP A 323 -17.70 -8.32 22.85
N ASN A 324 -17.92 -7.41 23.81
CA ASN A 324 -19.24 -6.99 24.28
C ASN A 324 -19.87 -5.85 23.45
N SER A 325 -19.09 -5.20 22.59
CA SER A 325 -19.46 -4.03 21.79
C SER A 325 -18.95 -4.18 20.36
N ILE A 326 -19.57 -3.47 19.41
CA ILE A 326 -19.08 -3.40 18.02
C ILE A 326 -17.90 -2.42 17.88
N SER A 327 -17.09 -2.61 16.85
CA SER A 327 -16.02 -1.69 16.43
C SER A 327 -14.94 -1.39 17.49
N THR A 328 -14.70 -2.29 18.46
CA THR A 328 -13.79 -2.05 19.60
C THR A 328 -12.35 -1.62 19.29
N PRO A 329 -11.74 -1.95 18.13
CA PRO A 329 -10.41 -1.41 17.77
C PRO A 329 -10.40 0.10 17.45
N PHE A 330 -11.58 0.72 17.30
CA PHE A 330 -11.76 2.12 16.90
C PHE A 330 -12.66 2.92 17.86
N LEU A 331 -13.63 2.26 18.51
CA LEU A 331 -14.66 2.89 19.34
C LEU A 331 -14.76 2.22 20.71
N ASP A 332 -15.21 2.95 21.73
CA ASP A 332 -15.67 2.35 22.98
C ASP A 332 -17.16 1.95 22.90
N SER A 333 -17.70 1.42 24.00
CA SER A 333 -19.10 1.01 24.10
C SER A 333 -20.09 2.17 23.91
N VAL A 334 -19.78 3.39 24.35
CA VAL A 334 -20.72 4.52 24.28
C VAL A 334 -20.74 5.11 22.87
N ALA A 335 -19.57 5.25 22.24
CA ALA A 335 -19.45 5.66 20.84
C ALA A 335 -20.11 4.62 19.89
N ALA A 336 -19.97 3.33 20.19
CA ALA A 336 -20.65 2.26 19.47
C ALA A 336 -22.18 2.29 19.66
N THR A 337 -22.68 2.52 20.88
CA THR A 337 -24.11 2.71 21.14
C THR A 337 -24.67 3.93 20.42
N PHE A 338 -23.95 5.07 20.41
CA PHE A 338 -24.35 6.26 19.67
C PHE A 338 -24.57 5.99 18.17
N LEU A 339 -23.64 5.29 17.50
CA LEU A 339 -23.80 4.94 16.09
C LEU A 339 -24.96 3.98 15.84
N LEU A 340 -25.24 3.05 16.76
CA LEU A 340 -26.40 2.17 16.67
C LEU A 340 -27.72 2.95 16.85
N GLU A 341 -27.81 3.86 17.82
CA GLU A 341 -28.99 4.73 18.01
C GLU A 341 -29.21 5.64 16.80
N ALA A 342 -28.16 6.33 16.32
CA ALA A 342 -28.21 7.22 15.17
C ALA A 342 -28.69 6.50 13.90
N ARG A 343 -28.22 5.26 13.68
CA ARG A 343 -28.68 4.39 12.58
C ARG A 343 -30.18 4.10 12.66
N GLU A 344 -30.72 3.78 13.84
CA GLU A 344 -32.15 3.51 13.99
C GLU A 344 -33.01 4.78 13.84
N ILE A 345 -32.50 5.96 14.25
CA ILE A 345 -33.14 7.26 13.98
C ILE A 345 -33.21 7.54 12.46
N SER A 346 -32.11 7.32 11.73
CA SER A 346 -32.07 7.50 10.27
C SER A 346 -33.13 6.67 9.55
N LYS A 347 -33.31 5.39 9.93
CA LYS A 347 -34.36 4.53 9.35
C LYS A 347 -35.78 5.06 9.61
N GLN A 348 -36.02 5.65 10.78
CA GLN A 348 -37.33 6.22 11.10
C GLN A 348 -37.61 7.42 10.19
N ASN A 349 -36.63 8.32 10.02
CA ASN A 349 -36.76 9.46 9.11
C ASN A 349 -36.96 9.01 7.65
N ASP A 350 -36.18 8.06 7.13
CA ASP A 350 -36.38 7.45 5.80
C ASP A 350 -37.81 6.93 5.56
N SER A 351 -38.45 6.42 6.62
CA SER A 351 -39.83 5.88 6.57
C SER A 351 -40.93 6.95 6.66
N VAL A 352 -40.57 8.15 7.13
CA VAL A 352 -41.45 9.31 7.28
C VAL A 352 -41.33 10.26 6.08
N GLU A 353 -40.12 10.51 5.57
CA GLU A 353 -39.92 11.34 4.37
C GLU A 353 -40.59 10.72 3.14
N LYS A 354 -40.60 9.39 3.00
CA LYS A 354 -41.40 8.65 2.01
C LYS A 354 -42.93 8.77 2.17
N LYS A 355 -43.40 9.52 3.17
CA LYS A 355 -44.80 9.94 3.36
C LYS A 355 -44.97 11.46 3.39
N ALA A 356 -43.89 12.24 3.30
CA ALA A 356 -43.87 13.67 3.60
C ALA A 356 -43.39 14.55 2.42
N GLU A 357 -43.46 14.09 1.18
CA GLU A 357 -43.26 14.90 -0.04
C GLU A 357 -44.37 15.96 -0.29
N VAL A 358 -44.90 16.57 0.78
CA VAL A 358 -45.67 17.82 0.70
C VAL A 358 -45.24 18.77 1.83
N SER A 359 -44.62 19.88 1.40
CA SER A 359 -44.43 21.16 2.10
C SER A 359 -43.17 21.43 2.94
N SER A 360 -42.45 22.44 2.45
CA SER A 360 -41.65 23.46 3.18
C SER A 360 -40.17 23.17 3.49
N ARG A 361 -39.44 24.27 3.75
CA ARG A 361 -37.98 24.39 3.68
C ARG A 361 -37.35 24.36 5.08
N PRO A 362 -36.09 23.90 5.24
CA PRO A 362 -35.35 24.09 6.49
C PRO A 362 -35.05 25.58 6.73
N SER A 363 -34.88 25.93 8.01
CA SER A 363 -34.51 27.28 8.43
C SER A 363 -33.57 27.27 9.63
N GLY A 364 -32.36 27.82 9.45
CA GLY A 364 -31.44 28.37 10.46
C GLY A 364 -31.18 27.52 11.71
N ASP A 365 -29.93 27.07 11.86
CA ASP A 365 -29.50 26.33 13.05
C ASP A 365 -29.80 27.06 14.36
N LYS A 366 -30.40 26.29 15.26
CA LYS A 366 -30.49 26.54 16.69
C LYS A 366 -30.03 25.27 17.40
N ILE A 367 -29.40 25.44 18.56
CA ILE A 367 -28.99 24.34 19.43
C ILE A 367 -30.20 23.43 19.70
N SER A 368 -29.99 22.13 19.57
CA SER A 368 -31.02 21.13 19.86
C SER A 368 -31.17 20.99 21.38
N GLU A 369 -32.41 20.93 21.88
CA GLU A 369 -32.68 20.68 23.30
C GLU A 369 -32.19 19.28 23.78
N ASP A 370 -31.77 18.42 22.85
CA ASP A 370 -31.18 17.09 23.10
C ASP A 370 -29.64 17.08 23.30
N THR A 371 -28.93 18.21 23.17
CA THR A 371 -27.47 18.27 23.36
C THR A 371 -27.09 18.10 24.84
N GLN A 372 -26.19 17.16 25.13
CA GLN A 372 -25.78 16.81 26.51
C GLN A 372 -24.27 16.77 26.67
N ILE A 373 -23.76 17.56 27.62
CA ILE A 373 -22.35 17.54 28.07
C ILE A 373 -22.26 16.76 29.38
N ARG A 374 -21.27 15.87 29.54
CA ARG A 374 -21.09 15.02 30.73
C ARG A 374 -19.62 14.77 31.05
N ARG A 375 -19.28 14.74 32.34
CA ARG A 375 -18.02 14.25 32.88
C ARG A 375 -18.18 12.81 33.40
N MET A 376 -17.26 11.92 33.05
CA MET A 376 -17.34 10.48 33.37
C MET A 376 -15.97 9.94 33.81
N ARG A 377 -15.94 8.75 34.40
CA ARG A 377 -14.71 7.94 34.61
C ARG A 377 -14.95 6.48 34.21
N TYR A 378 -13.86 5.73 34.07
CA TYR A 378 -13.92 4.28 34.06
C TYR A 378 -13.80 3.73 35.48
N ILE A 379 -14.63 2.75 35.82
CA ILE A 379 -14.43 1.83 36.95
C ILE A 379 -14.33 0.41 36.42
N VAL A 380 -13.99 -0.54 37.28
CA VAL A 380 -14.05 -1.96 36.96
C VAL A 380 -15.33 -2.56 37.56
N ALA A 381 -15.87 -3.60 36.93
CA ALA A 381 -17.12 -4.23 37.36
C ALA A 381 -16.89 -5.34 38.41
N GLU A 382 -17.49 -5.22 39.59
CA GLU A 382 -17.48 -6.27 40.61
C GLU A 382 -18.38 -7.46 40.22
N GLU A 383 -17.84 -8.69 40.22
CA GLU A 383 -18.64 -9.90 40.06
C GLU A 383 -19.41 -10.28 41.34
N ARG A 384 -20.65 -10.77 41.16
CA ARG A 384 -21.44 -11.34 42.27
C ARG A 384 -21.16 -12.85 42.40
N GLN A 385 -20.70 -13.24 43.58
CA GLN A 385 -20.22 -14.59 43.91
C GLN A 385 -21.17 -15.73 43.51
N SER A 386 -20.62 -16.71 42.77
CA SER A 386 -21.05 -18.11 42.77
C SER A 386 -19.83 -19.00 42.48
N GLU A 387 -19.63 -20.04 43.28
CA GLU A 387 -18.36 -20.79 43.35
C GLU A 387 -18.23 -21.87 42.25
N ASP A 388 -17.23 -21.74 41.37
CA ASP A 388 -16.25 -22.81 41.08
C ASP A 388 -15.03 -22.26 40.31
N ILE A 389 -13.84 -22.88 40.43
CA ILE A 389 -12.55 -22.28 40.02
C ILE A 389 -11.83 -23.10 38.94
N THR A 390 -11.47 -22.47 37.80
CA THR A 390 -10.10 -22.48 37.20
C THR A 390 -10.04 -21.96 35.74
N LYS A 391 -9.85 -20.64 35.55
CA LYS A 391 -9.03 -19.99 34.51
C LYS A 391 -9.08 -18.46 34.67
N ALA A 392 -8.05 -17.75 34.20
CA ALA A 392 -7.97 -16.29 34.28
C ALA A 392 -8.93 -15.60 33.28
N SER A 393 -9.41 -14.41 33.66
CA SER A 393 -10.55 -13.68 33.08
C SER A 393 -10.21 -12.21 32.78
N GLU A 394 -10.47 -11.69 31.57
CA GLU A 394 -10.35 -10.25 31.24
C GLU A 394 -11.39 -9.42 32.02
N ASP A 395 -10.95 -8.74 33.10
CA ASP A 395 -11.78 -7.79 33.84
C ASP A 395 -12.21 -6.61 32.97
N HIS A 396 -13.37 -6.04 33.35
CA HIS A 396 -14.19 -5.28 32.43
C HIS A 396 -14.34 -3.82 32.87
N LEU A 397 -13.73 -2.90 32.11
CA LEU A 397 -13.86 -1.46 32.32
C LEU A 397 -15.24 -0.96 31.90
N MET A 398 -15.96 -0.35 32.83
CA MET A 398 -17.30 0.21 32.68
C MET A 398 -17.30 1.72 32.86
N LEU A 399 -18.06 2.44 32.03
CA LEU A 399 -18.21 3.89 32.14
C LEU A 399 -19.24 4.27 33.21
N VAL A 400 -18.88 5.17 34.12
CA VAL A 400 -19.80 5.69 35.14
C VAL A 400 -19.68 7.21 35.33
N PRO A 401 -20.73 7.88 35.82
CA PRO A 401 -20.61 9.18 36.47
C PRO A 401 -19.64 9.10 37.67
N ASP A 402 -18.96 10.20 37.96
CA ASP A 402 -17.80 10.22 38.88
C ASP A 402 -18.16 9.98 40.37
N GLN A 403 -18.12 8.72 40.84
CA GLN A 403 -18.19 8.33 42.26
C GLN A 403 -17.39 7.04 42.61
N GLN A 404 -16.07 7.17 42.86
CA GLN A 404 -15.19 6.36 43.77
C GLN A 404 -15.05 4.78 43.64
N HIS A 405 -14.03 4.30 42.88
CA HIS A 405 -13.09 3.13 43.12
C HIS A 405 -13.57 1.63 43.31
N PRO A 406 -12.74 0.53 43.21
CA PRO A 406 -11.71 0.08 42.19
C PRO A 406 -11.45 -1.50 41.94
N TYR A 407 -10.70 -1.92 40.86
CA TYR A 407 -9.81 -3.15 40.62
C TYR A 407 -10.05 -4.32 39.58
N GLU A 408 -8.95 -4.98 39.06
CA GLU A 408 -8.65 -5.61 37.70
C GLU A 408 -7.81 -6.98 37.75
N LEU A 409 -7.38 -7.85 36.75
CA LEU A 409 -7.45 -8.10 35.24
C LEU A 409 -6.78 -9.45 34.70
N ASP A 410 -7.33 -10.18 33.67
CA ASP A 410 -6.75 -10.66 32.33
C ASP A 410 -6.91 -12.16 31.75
N ILE A 411 -6.88 -12.36 30.39
CA ILE A 411 -7.22 -13.58 29.54
C ILE A 411 -6.15 -14.02 28.45
N GLY A 412 -6.41 -15.04 27.61
CA GLY A 412 -5.56 -15.51 26.46
C GLY A 412 -6.02 -15.26 24.98
N LYS A 413 -5.09 -15.40 24.00
CA LYS A 413 -5.15 -15.01 22.53
C LYS A 413 -4.48 -16.15 21.64
N SER A 414 -4.35 -16.29 20.28
CA SER A 414 -4.43 -15.58 18.95
C SER A 414 -5.09 -16.50 17.83
N SER A 415 -4.81 -16.73 16.50
CA SER A 415 -4.12 -16.21 15.23
C SER A 415 -4.72 -16.97 13.95
N VAL A 416 -4.39 -17.06 12.62
CA VAL A 416 -3.40 -16.73 11.50
C VAL A 416 -4.14 -16.88 10.10
N ALA A 417 -3.99 -16.30 8.87
CA ALA A 417 -3.45 -15.10 8.14
C ALA A 417 -4.09 -14.98 6.69
N GLY A 418 -4.08 -13.81 5.97
CA GLY A 418 -4.64 -13.59 4.57
C GLY A 418 -5.58 -12.36 4.17
N ALA A 419 -5.08 -11.31 3.45
CA ALA A 419 -5.76 -10.18 2.70
C ALA A 419 -6.74 -9.05 3.34
N ALA A 420 -6.40 -7.70 3.41
CA ALA A 420 -7.13 -6.50 4.05
C ALA A 420 -7.45 -5.15 3.24
N PRO A 421 -8.65 -4.51 3.22
CA PRO A 421 -9.05 -3.42 2.28
C PRO A 421 -8.75 -1.95 2.69
N GLY A 422 -9.15 -1.01 1.82
CA GLY A 422 -9.13 0.46 1.98
C GLY A 422 -10.07 1.01 3.06
N PRO A 423 -10.05 2.32 3.37
CA PRO A 423 -11.14 3.00 4.10
C PRO A 423 -12.31 3.29 3.14
N ASP A 424 -13.54 3.30 3.64
CA ASP A 424 -14.78 3.53 2.87
C ASP A 424 -14.88 2.66 1.60
N TRP A 425 -14.28 1.46 1.66
CA TRP A 425 -14.08 0.62 0.48
C TRP A 425 -15.40 0.08 -0.07
N ALA A 426 -16.46 0.07 0.74
CA ALA A 426 -17.79 -0.38 0.38
C ALA A 426 -18.64 0.71 -0.34
N TYR A 427 -18.30 2.00 -0.22
CA TYR A 427 -19.14 3.10 -0.71
C TYR A 427 -19.39 3.05 -2.22
N GLY A 428 -20.61 3.39 -2.62
CA GLY A 428 -21.07 3.33 -4.02
C GLY A 428 -21.14 1.93 -4.64
N ARG A 429 -20.71 0.86 -3.96
CA ARG A 429 -20.71 -0.50 -4.52
C ARG A 429 -22.05 -1.19 -4.34
N LYS A 430 -22.48 -1.93 -5.36
CA LYS A 430 -23.66 -2.82 -5.28
C LYS A 430 -23.30 -4.06 -4.47
N LEU A 431 -23.45 -3.97 -3.15
CA LEU A 431 -23.31 -5.08 -2.20
C LEU A 431 -24.70 -5.63 -1.84
N HIS A 432 -25.25 -6.45 -2.74
CA HIS A 432 -26.59 -7.03 -2.62
C HIS A 432 -26.58 -8.55 -2.78
N GLY A 433 -27.23 -9.25 -1.86
CA GLY A 433 -27.39 -10.70 -1.87
C GLY A 433 -28.61 -11.20 -2.66
N ARG A 434 -29.03 -12.43 -2.37
CA ARG A 434 -30.08 -13.15 -3.12
C ARG A 434 -31.53 -12.79 -2.71
N LEU A 435 -31.75 -12.21 -1.54
CA LEU A 435 -33.07 -11.93 -0.96
C LEU A 435 -33.66 -10.63 -1.52
N VAL A 436 -34.54 -10.77 -2.50
CA VAL A 436 -35.34 -9.68 -3.07
C VAL A 436 -36.47 -9.29 -2.11
N ASN A 437 -36.86 -8.01 -2.08
CA ASN A 437 -37.99 -7.46 -1.31
C ASN A 437 -37.96 -7.70 0.21
N THR A 438 -36.81 -7.47 0.87
CA THR A 438 -36.77 -7.27 2.33
C THR A 438 -37.46 -5.95 2.71
N VAL A 439 -38.75 -6.02 3.03
CA VAL A 439 -39.58 -4.86 3.40
C VAL A 439 -39.09 -4.17 4.68
N ASP A 440 -38.57 -4.95 5.65
CA ASP A 440 -38.11 -4.49 6.96
C ASP A 440 -36.56 -4.45 7.08
N GLY A 441 -35.90 -3.67 6.20
CA GLY A 441 -34.49 -3.24 6.40
C GLY A 441 -33.39 -4.29 6.22
N ARG A 442 -32.14 -3.92 6.60
CA ARG A 442 -30.94 -4.80 6.54
C ARG A 442 -30.99 -5.85 7.67
N LEU A 443 -31.12 -7.13 7.30
CA LEU A 443 -31.27 -8.28 8.22
C LEU A 443 -29.97 -8.64 8.95
N LEU A 444 -29.64 -7.92 10.03
CA LEU A 444 -28.43 -8.10 10.84
C LEU A 444 -28.75 -8.63 12.25
N LYS A 445 -28.18 -9.77 12.65
CA LYS A 445 -28.06 -10.20 14.05
C LYS A 445 -26.59 -10.07 14.48
N VAL A 446 -26.31 -9.36 15.56
CA VAL A 446 -24.98 -9.38 16.22
C VAL A 446 -24.98 -10.45 17.31
N VAL A 447 -23.90 -11.22 17.41
CA VAL A 447 -23.67 -12.23 18.43
C VAL A 447 -22.36 -11.89 19.15
N TYR A 448 -22.49 -11.45 20.39
CA TYR A 448 -21.41 -10.95 21.24
C TYR A 448 -20.68 -12.07 22.00
N GLN A 449 -19.48 -11.77 22.51
CA GLN A 449 -18.69 -12.61 23.42
C GLN A 449 -18.50 -14.06 22.93
N THR A 450 -18.39 -14.28 21.62
CA THR A 450 -18.34 -15.63 21.03
C THR A 450 -17.37 -15.73 19.85
N LYS A 451 -17.01 -16.96 19.48
CA LYS A 451 -16.07 -17.30 18.40
C LYS A 451 -16.64 -18.47 17.60
N ILE A 452 -16.16 -18.68 16.37
CA ILE A 452 -16.38 -19.98 15.70
C ILE A 452 -15.68 -21.06 16.52
N LYS A 453 -16.41 -22.14 16.82
CA LYS A 453 -15.90 -23.35 17.47
C LYS A 453 -15.45 -24.36 16.41
N GLN A 454 -16.28 -24.58 15.39
CA GLN A 454 -15.98 -25.45 14.24
C GLN A 454 -16.91 -25.17 13.05
N PHE A 455 -16.46 -25.56 11.85
CA PHE A 455 -17.31 -25.73 10.67
C PHE A 455 -17.84 -27.16 10.61
N LEU A 456 -19.02 -27.33 10.01
CA LEU A 456 -19.72 -28.60 9.89
C LEU A 456 -20.30 -28.71 8.47
N SER A 457 -20.10 -29.84 7.81
CA SER A 457 -20.83 -30.21 6.60
C SER A 457 -22.32 -30.48 6.90
N PRO A 458 -23.19 -30.58 5.88
CA PRO A 458 -24.59 -30.95 6.08
C PRO A 458 -24.75 -32.31 6.76
N GLU A 459 -23.88 -33.27 6.42
CA GLU A 459 -23.88 -34.64 6.97
C GLU A 459 -23.52 -34.62 8.46
N GLU A 460 -22.42 -33.95 8.83
CA GLU A 460 -22.00 -33.81 10.25
C GLU A 460 -23.04 -33.03 11.08
N PHE A 461 -23.71 -32.04 10.49
CA PHE A 461 -24.80 -31.32 11.17
C PHE A 461 -26.03 -32.23 11.42
N HIS A 462 -26.39 -33.09 10.47
CA HIS A 462 -27.47 -34.06 10.65
C HIS A 462 -27.12 -35.11 11.70
N ASP A 463 -25.89 -35.65 11.69
CA ASP A 463 -25.42 -36.64 12.67
C ASP A 463 -25.35 -36.07 14.11
N LEU A 464 -25.12 -34.77 14.27
CA LEU A 464 -25.17 -34.09 15.57
C LEU A 464 -26.58 -34.05 16.19
N ASN A 465 -27.65 -34.27 15.41
CA ASN A 465 -29.05 -34.29 15.86
C ASN A 465 -29.44 -33.05 16.71
N ARG A 466 -28.96 -31.86 16.32
CA ARG A 466 -29.23 -30.57 16.97
C ARG A 466 -30.02 -29.66 16.02
N LEU A 467 -30.77 -28.71 16.60
CA LEU A 467 -31.53 -27.74 15.82
C LEU A 467 -30.66 -26.55 15.38
N GLU A 468 -30.91 -26.04 14.17
CA GLU A 468 -30.36 -24.77 13.71
C GLU A 468 -30.89 -23.62 14.58
N THR A 469 -30.01 -22.67 14.92
CA THR A 469 -30.39 -21.44 15.61
C THR A 469 -31.01 -20.47 14.59
N LEU A 470 -32.34 -20.35 14.59
CA LEU A 470 -33.02 -19.41 13.68
C LEU A 470 -32.79 -17.95 14.12
N PRO A 471 -32.14 -17.10 13.30
CA PRO A 471 -31.69 -15.78 13.74
C PRO A 471 -32.75 -14.67 13.65
N PHE A 472 -33.84 -14.88 12.91
CA PHE A 472 -34.92 -13.91 12.73
C PHE A 472 -36.28 -14.62 12.82
N THR A 473 -37.29 -13.97 13.43
CA THR A 473 -38.64 -14.53 13.54
C THR A 473 -39.38 -14.46 12.22
N ASN A 474 -40.09 -15.54 11.83
CA ASN A 474 -40.87 -15.64 10.59
C ASN A 474 -42.10 -14.70 10.56
N LYS A 475 -41.85 -13.41 10.30
CA LYS A 475 -42.87 -12.43 9.87
C LYS A 475 -42.84 -12.17 8.35
N LEU A 476 -41.77 -12.58 7.67
CA LEU A 476 -41.69 -12.57 6.21
C LEU A 476 -42.56 -13.70 5.66
N ASN A 477 -43.68 -13.34 5.03
CA ASN A 477 -44.50 -14.25 4.23
C ASN A 477 -43.76 -14.58 2.92
N ASP A 478 -42.83 -15.53 2.95
CA ASP A 478 -42.35 -16.16 1.72
C ASP A 478 -41.76 -17.56 1.95
N ASN A 479 -42.07 -18.50 1.05
CA ASN A 479 -41.66 -19.92 1.14
C ASN A 479 -40.18 -20.15 0.74
N VAL A 480 -39.33 -19.14 0.94
CA VAL A 480 -37.94 -19.06 0.46
C VAL A 480 -36.92 -19.33 1.58
N LEU A 481 -37.33 -19.17 2.85
CA LEU A 481 -36.44 -19.24 4.01
C LEU A 481 -36.41 -20.61 4.73
N SER A 482 -37.35 -21.52 4.42
CA SER A 482 -37.53 -22.80 5.11
C SER A 482 -36.78 -23.96 4.45
N VAL A 483 -35.50 -23.75 4.11
CA VAL A 483 -34.70 -24.73 3.34
C VAL A 483 -33.39 -25.01 4.09
N ASN A 484 -33.36 -26.09 4.86
CA ASN A 484 -32.20 -26.57 5.63
C ASN A 484 -31.06 -27.14 4.75
N ASP A 485 -31.05 -26.79 3.46
CA ASP A 485 -30.02 -27.14 2.49
C ASP A 485 -28.99 -25.98 2.48
N TRP A 486 -28.16 -25.95 3.52
CA TRP A 486 -27.06 -25.01 3.69
C TRP A 486 -25.74 -25.72 3.39
N PRO A 487 -24.85 -25.16 2.54
CA PRO A 487 -23.61 -25.84 2.16
C PRO A 487 -22.57 -25.94 3.29
N VAL A 488 -22.68 -25.10 4.32
CA VAL A 488 -21.90 -25.20 5.57
C VAL A 488 -22.75 -24.75 6.75
N TYR A 489 -22.58 -25.43 7.88
CA TYR A 489 -23.05 -25.01 9.20
C TYR A 489 -21.86 -24.54 10.05
N VAL A 490 -22.05 -23.48 10.82
CA VAL A 490 -21.05 -22.89 11.72
C VAL A 490 -21.53 -23.06 13.15
N GLU A 491 -20.81 -23.84 13.96
CA GLU A 491 -21.03 -23.88 15.41
C GLU A 491 -20.20 -22.80 16.11
N LEU A 492 -20.83 -22.07 17.03
CA LEU A 492 -20.21 -21.04 17.85
C LEU A 492 -19.88 -21.54 19.26
N THR A 493 -18.96 -20.86 19.96
CA THR A 493 -18.55 -21.22 21.33
C THR A 493 -19.65 -21.06 22.38
N ASN A 494 -20.66 -20.22 22.12
CA ASN A 494 -21.87 -20.11 22.93
C ASN A 494 -22.90 -21.24 22.66
N GLY A 495 -22.62 -22.16 21.74
CA GLY A 495 -23.49 -23.28 21.39
C GLY A 495 -24.56 -22.98 20.33
N GLU A 496 -24.66 -21.76 19.81
CA GLU A 496 -25.50 -21.47 18.64
C GLU A 496 -24.91 -22.14 17.38
N ILE A 497 -25.77 -22.57 16.44
CA ILE A 497 -25.39 -23.16 15.15
C ILE A 497 -26.12 -22.45 14.01
N TYR A 498 -25.39 -21.99 13.01
CA TYR A 498 -25.94 -21.28 11.84
C TYR A 498 -25.53 -21.94 10.52
N GLY A 499 -26.50 -22.42 9.74
CA GLY A 499 -26.29 -22.73 8.32
C GLY A 499 -26.09 -21.46 7.49
N CYS A 500 -25.18 -21.45 6.52
CA CYS A 500 -24.92 -20.28 5.67
C CYS A 500 -24.32 -20.65 4.30
N ASP A 501 -24.32 -19.68 3.36
CA ASP A 501 -23.73 -19.84 2.01
C ASP A 501 -22.30 -19.26 1.93
N LEU A 502 -21.90 -18.46 2.92
CA LEU A 502 -20.68 -17.65 2.91
C LEU A 502 -20.24 -17.33 4.34
N VAL A 503 -18.93 -17.43 4.59
CA VAL A 503 -18.29 -16.99 5.83
C VAL A 503 -17.23 -15.93 5.49
N VAL A 504 -17.27 -14.77 6.14
CA VAL A 504 -16.29 -13.69 5.93
C VAL A 504 -15.44 -13.50 7.18
N SER A 505 -14.13 -13.67 7.03
CA SER A 505 -13.13 -13.53 8.09
C SER A 505 -12.52 -12.13 8.06
N ALA A 506 -12.82 -11.33 9.07
CA ALA A 506 -12.38 -9.95 9.24
C ALA A 506 -11.72 -9.72 10.62
N VAL A 507 -10.99 -10.73 11.13
CA VAL A 507 -10.42 -10.77 12.49
C VAL A 507 -9.00 -10.18 12.62
N GLY A 508 -8.72 -9.08 11.90
CA GLY A 508 -7.43 -8.34 11.96
C GLY A 508 -6.34 -8.89 11.04
N VAL A 509 -5.19 -8.18 10.93
CA VAL A 509 -4.18 -8.36 9.86
C VAL A 509 -2.75 -8.62 10.37
N GLU A 510 -2.02 -9.52 9.69
CA GLU A 510 -0.63 -9.89 10.00
C GLU A 510 0.35 -9.33 8.94
N ALA A 511 1.67 -9.36 9.17
CA ALA A 511 2.64 -8.86 8.19
C ALA A 511 2.88 -9.83 7.00
N ASN A 512 3.09 -9.31 5.79
CA ASN A 512 3.39 -10.13 4.61
C ASN A 512 4.88 -10.44 4.49
N LEU A 513 5.34 -11.40 5.29
CA LEU A 513 6.74 -11.80 5.43
C LEU A 513 7.14 -12.96 4.48
N ASN A 514 6.16 -13.52 3.76
CA ASN A 514 6.34 -14.62 2.80
C ASN A 514 5.89 -14.29 1.35
N PRO A 515 6.27 -13.12 0.78
CA PRO A 515 5.92 -12.77 -0.60
C PRO A 515 6.58 -13.71 -1.64
N LEU A 516 7.65 -14.41 -1.23
CA LEU A 516 8.50 -15.24 -2.07
C LEU A 516 7.91 -16.63 -2.37
N ASN A 517 6.91 -17.06 -1.61
CA ASN A 517 6.38 -18.43 -1.62
C ASN A 517 4.93 -18.51 -2.17
N ARG A 518 4.73 -18.04 -3.42
CA ARG A 518 3.51 -18.32 -4.20
C ARG A 518 3.74 -19.46 -5.20
N SER A 519 3.42 -20.69 -4.81
CA SER A 519 3.22 -21.78 -5.76
C SER A 519 2.00 -21.49 -6.65
N PRO A 520 2.07 -21.73 -7.97
CA PRO A 520 0.94 -21.47 -8.87
C PRO A 520 -0.14 -22.57 -8.74
N SER A 521 -1.24 -22.26 -8.04
CA SER A 521 -2.45 -23.08 -8.01
C SER A 521 -3.56 -22.44 -8.84
N ASN A 522 -4.26 -23.26 -9.64
CA ASN A 522 -5.42 -22.91 -10.50
C ASN A 522 -5.07 -22.26 -11.86
N VAL A 523 -4.43 -23.04 -12.72
CA VAL A 523 -4.78 -23.10 -14.15
C VAL A 523 -5.65 -24.35 -14.34
N ASP A 524 -6.66 -24.29 -15.20
CA ASP A 524 -7.71 -25.31 -15.31
C ASP A 524 -7.19 -26.70 -15.76
N ASN A 525 -7.29 -27.69 -14.86
CA ASN A 525 -7.08 -29.10 -15.20
C ASN A 525 -8.39 -29.78 -15.65
N THR A 526 -9.03 -29.21 -16.67
CA THR A 526 -10.15 -29.88 -17.39
C THR A 526 -9.62 -30.79 -18.49
N THR A 527 -9.02 -31.92 -18.13
CA THR A 527 -8.68 -33.01 -19.07
C THR A 527 -9.10 -34.38 -18.54
N HIS A 528 -9.55 -35.26 -19.44
CA HIS A 528 -10.21 -36.51 -19.09
C HIS A 528 -9.28 -37.59 -18.50
N ASN A 529 -9.86 -38.44 -17.65
CA ASN A 529 -9.30 -39.73 -17.25
C ASN A 529 -9.07 -40.65 -18.47
N THR A 530 -7.82 -40.83 -18.88
CA THR A 530 -7.31 -42.09 -19.44
C THR A 530 -5.91 -42.34 -18.86
N GLY A 531 -5.68 -43.55 -18.32
CA GLY A 531 -4.46 -43.85 -17.57
C GLY A 531 -3.33 -44.39 -18.45
N ASN A 532 -2.08 -44.10 -18.05
CA ASN A 532 -0.98 -45.05 -18.19
C ASN A 532 0.17 -44.73 -17.22
N THR A 533 0.68 -45.76 -16.55
CA THR A 533 1.68 -45.62 -15.50
C THR A 533 3.10 -45.67 -16.07
N TYR A 534 3.87 -44.58 -15.97
CA TYR A 534 5.30 -44.58 -16.29
C TYR A 534 6.12 -43.90 -15.19
N ASN A 535 6.81 -44.72 -14.39
CA ASN A 535 7.82 -44.26 -13.44
C ASN A 535 9.07 -43.79 -14.20
N ILE A 536 9.50 -42.55 -13.97
CA ILE A 536 10.85 -42.08 -14.31
C ILE A 536 11.50 -41.55 -13.03
N ASN A 537 12.40 -42.36 -12.47
CA ASN A 537 13.23 -41.94 -11.35
C ASN A 537 14.26 -40.91 -11.81
N ASN A 538 14.02 -39.62 -11.53
CA ASN A 538 15.08 -38.61 -11.54
C ASN A 538 15.48 -38.25 -10.12
N LYS A 539 16.79 -38.11 -9.89
CA LYS A 539 17.36 -37.96 -8.56
C LYS A 539 17.01 -36.60 -7.97
N GLY A 540 16.52 -36.60 -6.73
CA GLY A 540 16.36 -35.37 -5.97
C GLY A 540 17.70 -34.66 -5.80
N THR A 541 17.73 -33.38 -6.15
CA THR A 541 18.63 -32.41 -5.52
C THR A 541 17.76 -31.65 -4.54
N GLU A 542 18.13 -31.62 -3.26
CA GLU A 542 17.27 -31.08 -2.21
C GLU A 542 17.08 -29.57 -2.41
N ILE A 543 15.82 -29.14 -2.55
CA ILE A 543 15.46 -27.71 -2.58
C ILE A 543 15.53 -27.24 -1.13
N THR A 544 16.59 -26.52 -0.78
CA THR A 544 16.87 -26.10 0.59
C THR A 544 15.85 -25.05 1.09
N GLU A 545 15.19 -25.35 2.20
CA GLU A 545 14.17 -24.52 2.84
C GLU A 545 14.76 -23.22 3.44
N SER A 546 14.99 -22.19 2.62
CA SER A 546 15.57 -20.91 3.09
C SER A 546 15.22 -19.70 2.19
N SER A 547 13.92 -19.41 2.02
CA SER A 547 13.44 -18.26 1.23
C SER A 547 12.22 -17.54 1.82
N ASN A 548 12.15 -17.41 3.14
CA ASN A 548 11.17 -16.58 3.85
C ASN A 548 11.86 -15.35 4.44
N LEU A 549 11.21 -14.17 4.49
CA LEU A 549 11.85 -12.97 5.04
C LEU A 549 12.11 -13.11 6.55
N ASP A 550 11.29 -13.90 7.25
CA ASP A 550 11.44 -14.26 8.67
C ASP A 550 12.79 -14.92 9.02
N ALA A 551 13.49 -15.50 8.04
CA ALA A 551 14.81 -16.11 8.22
C ALA A 551 15.98 -15.15 7.90
N LEU A 552 15.69 -13.99 7.29
CA LEU A 552 16.68 -12.99 6.89
C LEU A 552 16.66 -11.75 7.78
N PHE A 553 15.51 -11.41 8.35
CA PHE A 553 15.27 -10.17 9.08
C PHE A 553 14.89 -10.42 10.54
N HIS A 554 15.14 -9.44 11.41
CA HIS A 554 14.55 -9.44 12.75
C HIS A 554 13.06 -9.08 12.64
N CYS A 555 12.18 -9.89 13.22
CA CYS A 555 10.73 -9.69 13.19
C CYS A 555 10.13 -9.50 14.60
N ALA A 556 9.08 -8.68 14.71
CA ALA A 556 8.25 -8.56 15.91
C ALA A 556 7.44 -9.85 16.17
N SER A 557 7.02 -10.08 17.42
CA SER A 557 6.20 -11.25 17.76
C SER A 557 4.82 -11.20 17.09
N MET A 558 4.24 -12.37 16.81
CA MET A 558 2.92 -12.50 16.19
C MET A 558 1.77 -11.97 17.05
N GLU A 559 2.01 -11.78 18.35
CA GLU A 559 1.08 -11.13 19.29
C GLU A 559 0.87 -9.65 18.92
N HIS A 560 1.95 -8.97 18.53
CA HIS A 560 1.94 -7.62 17.97
C HIS A 560 1.54 -7.58 16.49
N GLY A 561 1.05 -8.70 15.93
CA GLY A 561 0.66 -8.84 14.52
C GLY A 561 1.84 -9.04 13.55
N GLY A 562 3.06 -9.21 14.06
CA GLY A 562 4.29 -9.41 13.29
C GLY A 562 4.71 -8.22 12.42
N GLY A 563 5.96 -8.26 11.95
CA GLY A 563 6.52 -7.27 11.02
C GLY A 563 8.04 -7.17 11.13
N LEU A 564 8.70 -6.77 10.05
CA LEU A 564 10.14 -6.49 9.98
C LEU A 564 10.47 -5.34 10.94
N LEU A 565 11.35 -5.56 11.92
CA LEU A 565 11.75 -4.49 12.85
C LEU A 565 12.51 -3.40 12.08
N VAL A 566 12.07 -2.15 12.25
CA VAL A 566 12.73 -0.97 11.67
C VAL A 566 13.00 0.14 12.69
N ASN A 567 14.10 0.88 12.49
CA ASN A 567 14.41 2.07 13.28
C ASN A 567 13.62 3.32 12.81
N GLU A 568 13.86 4.47 13.47
CA GLU A 568 13.27 5.79 13.13
C GLU A 568 13.60 6.31 11.70
N GLN A 569 14.59 5.71 11.04
CA GLN A 569 14.97 5.97 9.65
C GLN A 569 14.45 4.88 8.69
N MET A 570 13.53 4.04 9.17
CA MET A 570 12.91 2.90 8.48
C MET A 570 13.89 1.79 8.05
N GLU A 571 15.12 1.77 8.59
CA GLU A 571 16.14 0.75 8.29
C GLU A 571 15.92 -0.54 9.08
N THR A 572 16.15 -1.66 8.42
CA THR A 572 16.12 -3.01 8.99
C THR A 572 17.48 -3.40 9.61
N ASN A 573 17.62 -4.65 10.06
CA ASN A 573 18.92 -5.22 10.46
C ASN A 573 19.93 -5.38 9.30
N TRP A 574 19.54 -5.12 8.05
CA TRP A 574 20.46 -5.09 6.90
C TRP A 574 20.70 -3.65 6.43
N LYS A 575 21.97 -3.27 6.33
CA LYS A 575 22.40 -1.97 5.79
C LYS A 575 21.81 -1.78 4.38
N ASP A 576 21.38 -0.55 4.08
CA ASP A 576 20.76 -0.16 2.81
C ASP A 576 19.42 -0.86 2.48
N VAL A 577 18.86 -1.64 3.42
CA VAL A 577 17.53 -2.25 3.30
C VAL A 577 16.56 -1.68 4.35
N TYR A 578 15.46 -1.12 3.85
CA TYR A 578 14.42 -0.40 4.57
C TYR A 578 13.09 -1.17 4.50
N ALA A 579 12.13 -0.87 5.37
CA ALA A 579 10.76 -1.40 5.26
C ALA A 579 9.68 -0.41 5.73
N ALA A 580 8.49 -0.43 5.12
CA ALA A 580 7.42 0.52 5.43
C ALA A 580 5.99 -0.04 5.23
N GLY A 581 5.04 0.45 6.04
CA GLY A 581 3.64 0.00 6.05
C GLY A 581 3.43 -1.33 6.79
N ASP A 582 2.30 -2.01 6.56
CA ASP A 582 1.83 -3.21 7.30
C ASP A 582 2.85 -4.37 7.46
N CYS A 583 3.91 -4.41 6.65
CA CYS A 583 4.98 -5.40 6.72
C CYS A 583 6.10 -5.04 7.71
N ALA A 584 6.19 -3.78 8.13
CA ALA A 584 7.21 -3.27 9.05
C ALA A 584 6.63 -3.06 10.46
N TYR A 585 7.49 -3.07 11.46
CA TYR A 585 7.17 -2.83 12.86
C TYR A 585 8.10 -1.78 13.47
N ALA A 586 7.51 -0.76 14.09
CA ALA A 586 8.19 0.43 14.59
C ALA A 586 9.04 0.13 15.85
N ASN A 587 10.33 -0.14 15.68
CA ASN A 587 11.25 -0.55 16.74
C ASN A 587 12.12 0.63 17.24
N TRP A 588 11.47 1.76 17.53
CA TRP A 588 12.05 2.93 18.21
C TRP A 588 11.17 3.31 19.41
N THR A 589 11.61 4.27 20.25
CA THR A 589 10.77 4.76 21.36
C THR A 589 9.70 5.71 20.81
N TRP A 590 8.44 5.28 20.84
CA TRP A 590 7.32 6.06 20.29
C TRP A 590 7.02 7.31 21.12
N SER A 591 6.53 8.37 20.47
CA SER A 591 6.01 9.55 21.16
C SER A 591 4.79 9.18 22.01
N PRO A 592 4.52 9.83 23.17
CA PRO A 592 3.50 9.38 24.11
C PRO A 592 2.09 9.24 23.51
N HIS A 593 1.75 9.98 22.45
CA HIS A 593 0.43 9.98 21.82
C HIS A 593 0.40 9.26 20.46
N TRP A 594 1.50 8.64 20.03
CA TRP A 594 1.56 7.81 18.82
C TRP A 594 1.69 6.32 19.15
N PHE A 595 1.06 5.48 18.34
CA PHE A 595 1.22 4.03 18.38
C PHE A 595 0.94 3.42 17.01
N GLN A 596 1.55 2.26 16.72
CA GLN A 596 1.41 1.64 15.41
C GLN A 596 0.06 0.92 15.24
N MET A 597 -0.63 1.18 14.13
CA MET A 597 -1.76 0.41 13.63
C MET A 597 -1.60 0.17 12.12
N LYS A 598 -2.10 -0.96 11.61
CA LYS A 598 -1.99 -1.33 10.18
C LYS A 598 -3.04 -0.58 9.35
N LEU A 599 -2.76 0.71 9.13
CA LEU A 599 -3.65 1.72 8.54
C LEU A 599 -3.01 2.41 7.33
N TRP A 600 -3.85 2.90 6.43
CA TRP A 600 -3.42 3.57 5.19
C TRP A 600 -2.70 4.90 5.42
N SER A 601 -3.07 5.65 6.48
CA SER A 601 -2.35 6.88 6.89
C SER A 601 -0.92 6.55 7.33
N GLN A 602 -0.74 5.60 8.24
CA GLN A 602 0.60 5.18 8.68
C GLN A 602 1.41 4.53 7.55
N ALA A 603 0.77 3.80 6.62
CA ALA A 603 1.44 3.29 5.42
C ALA A 603 2.00 4.43 4.54
N ARG A 604 1.27 5.55 4.38
CA ARG A 604 1.76 6.76 3.70
C ARG A 604 2.94 7.39 4.46
N GLN A 605 2.79 7.63 5.76
CA GLN A 605 3.80 8.23 6.64
C GLN A 605 5.13 7.44 6.62
N MET A 606 5.07 6.12 6.79
CA MET A 606 6.26 5.25 6.74
C MET A 606 6.90 5.21 5.33
N GLY A 607 6.10 5.18 4.26
CA GLY A 607 6.60 5.22 2.89
C GLY A 607 7.36 6.51 2.57
N PHE A 608 6.84 7.65 3.03
CA PHE A 608 7.49 8.96 2.92
C PHE A 608 8.81 9.03 3.70
N GLN A 609 8.81 8.60 4.98
CA GLN A 609 10.03 8.59 5.81
C GLN A 609 11.11 7.64 5.28
N ALA A 610 10.73 6.47 4.72
CA ALA A 610 11.67 5.55 4.09
C ALA A 610 12.34 6.16 2.84
N ALA A 611 11.57 6.86 2.00
CA ALA A 611 12.09 7.58 0.84
C ALA A 611 13.08 8.69 1.21
N LYS A 612 12.69 9.53 2.17
CA LYS A 612 13.52 10.61 2.75
C LYS A 612 14.84 10.04 3.30
N SER A 613 14.77 8.95 4.08
CA SER A 613 15.93 8.29 4.67
C SER A 613 16.86 7.67 3.62
N MET A 614 16.30 6.95 2.63
CA MET A 614 17.08 6.43 1.50
C MET A 614 17.78 7.53 0.70
N PHE A 615 17.08 8.63 0.40
CA PHE A 615 17.62 9.74 -0.36
C PHE A 615 18.78 10.43 0.38
N CYS A 616 18.58 10.81 1.63
CA CYS A 616 19.60 11.44 2.49
C CYS A 616 20.82 10.52 2.70
N HIS A 617 20.61 9.25 3.02
CA HIS A 617 21.73 8.30 3.11
C HIS A 617 22.48 8.10 1.78
N SER A 618 21.84 8.34 0.62
CA SER A 618 22.53 8.32 -0.69
C SER A 618 23.46 9.52 -0.93
N ARG A 619 23.40 10.53 -0.04
CA ARG A 619 24.19 11.77 -0.06
C ARG A 619 25.28 11.81 1.01
N GLY A 620 25.26 10.88 1.96
CA GLY A 620 26.13 10.85 3.15
C GLY A 620 25.52 11.50 4.39
N ASP A 621 24.25 11.90 4.36
CA ASP A 621 23.54 12.43 5.53
C ASP A 621 23.12 11.26 6.44
N HIS A 622 23.62 11.22 7.69
CA HIS A 622 23.40 10.11 8.63
C HIS A 622 22.36 10.38 9.74
N ASN A 623 21.90 11.62 9.88
CA ASN A 623 20.88 12.00 10.86
C ASN A 623 19.65 12.53 10.12
N ILE A 624 18.74 11.61 9.80
CA ILE A 624 17.43 11.95 9.25
C ILE A 624 16.44 11.97 10.42
N PRO A 625 15.92 13.14 10.83
CA PRO A 625 14.91 13.19 11.88
C PRO A 625 13.64 12.47 11.43
N LEU A 626 12.98 11.80 12.37
CA LEU A 626 11.64 11.25 12.19
C LEU A 626 10.69 12.37 11.72
N ASP A 627 9.70 12.02 10.91
CA ASP A 627 8.71 13.00 10.46
C ASP A 627 7.76 13.39 11.61
N PHE A 628 7.27 14.64 11.64
CA PHE A 628 6.40 15.10 12.72
C PHE A 628 5.09 14.30 12.78
N SER A 629 4.67 13.68 11.67
CA SER A 629 3.53 12.75 11.60
C SER A 629 3.61 11.51 12.51
N PHE A 630 4.75 11.28 13.18
CA PHE A 630 4.93 10.22 14.19
C PHE A 630 4.82 10.70 15.65
N GLU A 631 4.46 11.96 15.90
CA GLU A 631 4.24 12.49 17.27
C GLU A 631 2.82 12.19 17.81
N LEU A 632 1.81 12.25 16.95
CA LEU A 632 0.40 12.05 17.31
C LEU A 632 -0.22 10.95 16.45
N PHE A 633 -0.93 10.00 17.07
CA PHE A 633 -1.82 9.11 16.34
C PHE A 633 -2.99 9.92 15.75
N THR A 634 -3.11 9.96 14.43
CA THR A 634 -4.27 10.50 13.72
C THR A 634 -4.86 9.48 12.75
N HIS A 635 -6.19 9.33 12.78
CA HIS A 635 -6.90 8.52 11.80
C HIS A 635 -8.31 9.06 11.55
N VAL A 636 -8.72 9.09 10.28
CA VAL A 636 -10.10 9.34 9.86
C VAL A 636 -10.65 8.08 9.20
N THR A 637 -11.88 7.72 9.57
CA THR A 637 -12.64 6.62 8.98
C THR A 637 -14.13 6.98 8.91
N TYR A 638 -14.93 6.16 8.24
CA TYR A 638 -16.37 6.35 8.11
C TYR A 638 -17.10 5.08 8.51
N PHE A 639 -17.98 5.15 9.51
CA PHE A 639 -18.88 4.04 9.88
C PHE A 639 -20.31 4.54 10.00
N PHE A 640 -21.27 3.75 9.51
CA PHE A 640 -22.71 4.07 9.53
C PHE A 640 -23.08 5.42 8.88
N GLY A 641 -22.27 5.91 7.95
CA GLY A 641 -22.43 7.22 7.29
C GLY A 641 -21.84 8.41 8.06
N PHE A 642 -21.32 8.21 9.27
CA PHE A 642 -20.67 9.26 10.06
C PHE A 642 -19.17 9.30 9.79
N LYS A 643 -18.63 10.51 9.58
CA LYS A 643 -17.20 10.80 9.72
C LYS A 643 -16.76 10.48 11.14
N ILE A 644 -15.62 9.83 11.31
CA ILE A 644 -15.03 9.50 12.62
C ILE A 644 -13.56 9.88 12.59
N VAL A 645 -13.15 10.79 13.49
CA VAL A 645 -11.77 11.21 13.68
C VAL A 645 -11.27 10.73 15.03
N LEU A 646 -10.10 10.09 15.04
CA LEU A 646 -9.45 9.49 16.19
C LEU A 646 -8.11 10.16 16.42
N LEU A 647 -7.92 10.75 17.60
CA LEU A 647 -6.74 11.56 17.96
C LEU A 647 -6.06 11.01 19.20
N GLY A 648 -4.74 10.87 19.15
CA GLY A 648 -3.91 10.42 20.27
C GLY A 648 -4.40 9.10 20.87
N ARG A 649 -4.42 9.02 22.21
CA ARG A 649 -4.93 7.86 22.95
C ARG A 649 -6.46 7.89 23.03
N PHE A 650 -7.12 7.83 21.88
CA PHE A 650 -8.58 7.99 21.72
C PHE A 650 -9.43 7.01 22.55
N ASN A 651 -8.88 5.86 22.94
CA ASN A 651 -9.48 4.86 23.84
C ASN A 651 -8.58 4.57 25.07
N GLY A 652 -7.68 5.47 25.44
CA GLY A 652 -6.79 5.30 26.59
C GLY A 652 -5.70 4.26 26.37
N GLN A 653 -5.27 4.06 25.12
CA GLN A 653 -4.26 3.06 24.74
C GLN A 653 -3.03 3.18 25.64
N GLY A 654 -2.69 2.12 26.38
CA GLY A 654 -1.55 2.09 27.30
C GLY A 654 -1.62 3.07 28.48
N MET A 655 -2.82 3.53 28.87
CA MET A 655 -3.06 4.34 30.07
C MET A 655 -3.71 3.49 31.16
N ASN A 656 -3.50 3.85 32.44
CA ASN A 656 -4.40 3.41 33.50
C ASN A 656 -5.66 4.30 33.49
N LEU A 657 -6.74 3.78 32.93
CA LEU A 657 -8.03 4.47 32.85
C LEU A 657 -8.78 4.54 34.20
N SER A 658 -8.39 3.73 35.18
CA SER A 658 -8.91 3.71 36.55
C SER A 658 -8.15 4.64 37.51
N ALA A 659 -7.14 5.37 37.02
CA ALA A 659 -6.36 6.32 37.83
C ALA A 659 -7.22 7.53 38.28
N SER A 660 -6.97 8.02 39.50
CA SER A 660 -7.78 9.07 40.13
C SER A 660 -7.58 10.47 39.53
N ASP A 661 -6.61 10.67 38.65
CA ASP A 661 -6.38 11.88 37.87
C ASP A 661 -6.86 11.76 36.42
N THR A 662 -7.30 10.57 35.99
CA THR A 662 -7.92 10.31 34.68
C THR A 662 -9.44 10.54 34.74
N TYR A 663 -9.98 11.26 33.76
CA TYR A 663 -11.41 11.48 33.57
C TYR A 663 -11.75 11.74 32.10
N LEU A 664 -13.03 11.70 31.77
CA LEU A 664 -13.55 11.96 30.44
C LEU A 664 -14.43 13.20 30.42
N LEU A 665 -14.37 13.94 29.32
CA LEU A 665 -15.36 14.96 28.96
C LEU A 665 -16.06 14.49 27.68
N MET A 666 -17.38 14.53 27.64
CA MET A 666 -18.17 14.12 26.47
C MET A 666 -19.23 15.15 26.11
N ARG A 667 -19.44 15.41 24.82
CA ARG A 667 -20.61 16.10 24.25
C ARG A 667 -21.33 15.14 23.31
N VAL A 668 -22.64 15.02 23.45
CA VAL A 668 -23.47 14.17 22.58
C VAL A 668 -24.69 14.97 22.12
N THR A 669 -24.82 15.16 20.82
CA THR A 669 -26.06 15.66 20.19
C THR A 669 -26.66 14.53 19.37
N ARG A 670 -27.76 13.96 19.88
CA ARG A 670 -28.40 12.73 19.38
C ARG A 670 -28.55 12.71 17.87
N GLY A 671 -27.99 11.67 17.23
CA GLY A 671 -28.07 11.45 15.79
C GLY A 671 -27.30 12.45 14.92
N ARG A 672 -26.50 13.37 15.51
CA ARG A 672 -25.70 14.36 14.78
C ARG A 672 -24.20 14.24 15.06
N GLU A 673 -23.81 14.40 16.32
CA GLU A 673 -22.41 14.41 16.74
C GLU A 673 -22.19 13.68 18.08
N PHE A 674 -21.00 13.11 18.22
CA PHE A 674 -20.49 12.57 19.48
C PHE A 674 -19.02 12.95 19.62
N ILE A 675 -18.67 13.56 20.74
CA ILE A 675 -17.32 13.99 21.10
C ILE A 675 -16.97 13.36 22.44
N LYS A 676 -15.80 12.73 22.53
CA LYS A 676 -15.19 12.24 23.78
C LYS A 676 -13.74 12.68 23.84
N CYS A 677 -13.37 13.41 24.88
CA CYS A 677 -11.98 13.73 25.22
C CYS A 677 -11.53 12.92 26.44
N ILE A 678 -10.34 12.35 26.39
CA ILE A 678 -9.68 11.69 27.52
C ILE A 678 -8.71 12.69 28.16
N MET A 679 -8.91 12.96 29.43
CA MET A 679 -8.14 13.89 30.25
C MET A 679 -7.34 13.12 31.30
N GLN A 680 -6.09 13.53 31.52
CA GLN A 680 -5.29 13.06 32.64
C GLN A 680 -4.52 14.24 33.26
N SER A 681 -4.61 14.42 34.58
CA SER A 681 -3.91 15.51 35.31
C SER A 681 -4.05 16.88 34.63
N GLY A 682 -5.28 17.23 34.24
CA GLY A 682 -5.64 18.49 33.57
C GLY A 682 -5.33 18.58 32.07
N ARG A 683 -4.62 17.60 31.48
CA ARG A 683 -4.14 17.65 30.07
C ARG A 683 -4.85 16.62 29.20
N MET A 684 -5.13 16.97 27.94
CA MET A 684 -5.78 16.06 26.99
C MET A 684 -4.81 14.99 26.47
N GLN A 685 -5.23 13.74 26.46
CA GLN A 685 -4.43 12.58 26.05
C GLN A 685 -4.93 11.90 24.77
N GLY A 686 -6.18 12.16 24.39
CA GLY A 686 -6.77 11.66 23.15
C GLY A 686 -8.24 12.03 23.01
N ALA A 687 -8.78 11.90 21.80
CA ALA A 687 -10.18 12.20 21.51
C ALA A 687 -10.79 11.28 20.44
N ILE A 688 -12.10 11.09 20.53
CA ILE A 688 -12.97 10.60 19.45
C ILE A 688 -13.93 11.73 19.07
N LEU A 689 -14.00 12.01 17.78
CA LEU A 689 -14.98 12.91 17.16
C LEU A 689 -15.80 12.10 16.15
N ILE A 690 -17.12 12.23 16.18
CA ILE A 690 -18.06 11.55 15.29
C ILE A 690 -19.06 12.57 14.76
N GLY A 691 -19.30 12.56 13.45
CA GLY A 691 -20.07 13.59 12.75
C GLY A 691 -19.18 14.74 12.29
N GLU A 692 -19.81 15.86 11.92
CA GLU A 692 -19.11 17.11 11.67
C GLU A 692 -19.06 17.91 12.98
N THR A 693 -17.85 18.08 13.54
CA THR A 693 -17.63 18.61 14.89
C THR A 693 -16.90 19.94 14.94
N ASP A 694 -16.15 20.29 13.89
CA ASP A 694 -15.33 21.50 13.76
C ASP A 694 -14.36 21.75 14.94
N LEU A 695 -13.90 20.67 15.58
CA LEU A 695 -12.99 20.66 16.74
C LEU A 695 -11.65 19.95 16.45
N GLU A 696 -11.53 19.34 15.28
CA GLU A 696 -10.43 18.47 14.85
C GLU A 696 -9.03 19.08 15.08
N GLU A 697 -8.79 20.29 14.57
CA GLU A 697 -7.50 20.99 14.72
C GLU A 697 -7.28 21.49 16.15
N THR A 698 -8.32 21.94 16.83
CA THR A 698 -8.25 22.41 18.22
C THR A 698 -7.82 21.28 19.15
N LEU A 699 -8.45 20.10 19.06
CA LEU A 699 -8.11 18.97 19.92
C LEU A 699 -6.74 18.37 19.59
N GLU A 700 -6.33 18.36 18.32
CA GLU A 700 -4.97 18.03 17.89
C GLU A 700 -3.94 18.93 18.59
N ASN A 701 -4.12 20.25 18.52
CA ASN A 701 -3.22 21.23 19.13
C ASN A 701 -3.20 21.14 20.66
N LEU A 702 -4.34 20.83 21.31
CA LEU A 702 -4.41 20.60 22.75
C LEU A 702 -3.61 19.38 23.20
N ILE A 703 -3.65 18.28 22.43
CA ILE A 703 -2.87 17.07 22.72
C ILE A 703 -1.39 17.30 22.43
N LEU A 704 -1.02 17.87 21.27
CA LEU A 704 0.38 18.13 20.90
C LEU A 704 1.10 19.06 21.88
N ASN A 705 0.46 20.18 22.24
CA ASN A 705 1.05 21.16 23.15
C ASN A 705 0.91 20.76 24.64
N GLN A 706 0.20 19.67 24.96
CA GLN A 706 -0.09 19.21 26.33
C GLN A 706 -0.56 20.34 27.26
N ILE A 707 -1.48 21.18 26.79
CA ILE A 707 -1.94 22.37 27.52
C ILE A 707 -2.67 21.95 28.81
N ASP A 708 -2.48 22.75 29.87
CA ASP A 708 -3.16 22.58 31.15
C ASP A 708 -4.56 23.21 31.10
N LEU A 709 -5.59 22.36 31.13
CA LEU A 709 -6.99 22.76 30.94
C LEU A 709 -7.79 22.70 32.25
N THR A 710 -7.15 22.61 33.42
CA THR A 710 -7.84 22.61 34.73
C THR A 710 -8.65 23.89 35.02
N ASN A 711 -8.37 25.00 34.31
CA ASN A 711 -9.18 26.22 34.39
C ASN A 711 -10.39 26.23 33.43
N LEU A 712 -10.48 25.29 32.49
CA LEU A 712 -11.52 25.21 31.45
C LEU A 712 -12.45 23.99 31.61
N GLU A 713 -11.96 22.88 32.16
CA GLU A 713 -12.63 21.58 32.41
C GLU A 713 -14.05 21.41 31.84
N ASP A 714 -15.09 21.64 32.65
CA ASP A 714 -16.47 21.32 32.29
C ASP A 714 -17.05 22.23 31.18
N ARG A 715 -16.34 23.32 30.83
CA ARG A 715 -16.69 24.24 29.74
C ARG A 715 -15.95 23.93 28.43
N LEU A 716 -14.98 23.04 28.42
CA LEU A 716 -14.13 22.77 27.24
C LEU A 716 -14.91 22.28 26.00
N LEU A 717 -16.10 21.72 26.17
CA LEU A 717 -16.97 21.24 25.09
C LEU A 717 -18.25 22.06 24.89
N ASP A 718 -18.38 23.19 25.59
CA ASP A 718 -19.52 24.11 25.52
C ASP A 718 -19.58 24.76 24.13
N PRO A 719 -20.63 24.51 23.30
CA PRO A 719 -20.69 25.03 21.93
C PRO A 719 -20.89 26.56 21.86
N ASP A 720 -21.26 27.21 22.97
CA ASP A 720 -21.33 28.67 23.08
C ASP A 720 -19.95 29.31 23.39
N ILE A 721 -18.87 28.52 23.41
CA ILE A 721 -17.48 28.98 23.60
C ILE A 721 -16.66 28.69 22.34
N ASP A 722 -16.17 29.74 21.70
CA ASP A 722 -15.08 29.58 20.75
C ASP A 722 -13.79 29.25 21.51
N LEU A 723 -13.18 28.12 21.18
CA LEU A 723 -11.91 27.70 21.77
C LEU A 723 -10.71 28.39 21.13
N SER A 724 -10.84 28.95 19.92
CA SER A 724 -9.73 29.66 19.25
C SER A 724 -9.36 30.95 19.99
N ASP A 725 -10.35 31.69 20.48
CA ASP A 725 -10.23 32.88 21.36
C ASP A 725 -9.40 32.65 22.65
N TYR A 726 -9.12 31.39 23.02
CA TYR A 726 -8.30 31.03 24.19
C TYR A 726 -6.84 30.66 23.88
N PHE A 727 -6.46 30.52 22.60
CA PHE A 727 -5.15 30.02 22.19
C PHE A 727 -4.38 30.90 21.18
N ASP A 728 -4.96 32.03 20.77
CA ASP A 728 -4.29 33.18 20.12
C ASP A 728 -3.50 34.07 21.13
#